data_AF-A0A0L7QUC8-F1
#
_entry.id   AF-A0A0L7QUC8-F1
#
_cell.length_a   1.000
_cell.length_b   1.000
_cell.length_c   1.000
_cell.angle_alpha   90.00
_cell.angle_beta   90.00
_cell.angle_gamma   90.00
#
_symmetry.space_group_name_H-M   'P 1'
#
loop_
_entity.id
_entity.type
_entity.pdbx_description
1 polymer ?
#
loop_
_entity_poly.entity_id
_entity_poly.type
_entity_poly.pdbx_seq_one_letter_code
_entity_poly.pdbx_strand_id
1 'polypeptide(L)'
;MNDIHATSQLDEKEDLKNNDDSQIRKFYAGKCIFLTGCIGFLGSVILEKILRTCVDIGKVYVMIRPKKGMSMEDRVKERFRNVLFDKVHQLNPNFVEKIVPIYGDLQKTDLALSPEDRRCLIENVDIIIHNASLVYFEAKASHLLRANVIGTQKMLELATECYHLKAFVYVSTAYSHLYNKVIEEKFYPPPADVKLIEQIIRADEEKESGLSKDEIHDIVGQWTNLYTFSKATTEGVVQDFGRTSSFSCLVYRPSIVTPPYVEPLPGWIGNKNGPVVLTLGISLVLNVSIIFCRKFKGPQVYNCASSDWNPVTFGLARAATLRAAYKFPSLKMAWYPFLVYVPNFPLLVIFHVLFHILPAIIVDIVLLAQRKTPMAISAVWRVTKFSRILSHFISSSWIIKSDNLKDVQTRMNAADLKEFPFDLNVVDWYRLIESALLGFRSMLHDTPESLPAAKRNMEIVLLIMKCDDFQNHCEDVCDDFLDEFNYPQVDEDTEADVDLHCTGGHVMMIKFNPGMYIIEQSVSNSSSNVTKTIKGSIATFTNLTPGIKYRYRLYNFTKEGISRPETSEWFTTYEADYRPLPVKSITLLKLEAEKMDKCNLRAEVAFEPAEDRSCYYNVLSWGEEHDLWNFNVAQKPVFRFELNDLKFSRTHNVTISSLNGDTESSSATAFKFHTFSCLEYCNDLTTCAPESVKGLRAECTYNGEFYELKIYWNKSLQEPDSYTIEIDSPGDDQVYSFSVPGNRTEVYISNLNLGPKYKVRIIAESLGGISLPVAIENFISEQTTGMIFSRYYKQRNKKFFMECGRFEDHNQKDLPIEITKKLLSQNYDSETNDPIALTLTHEYELCPKLLKLKGVLGSGAYGVVRLGSLQHKSNNITEVAVKMLKGRSNGKEDLQNFHKEILIMKFVGQHPNIVSLIGFCNMYNKPVLVIEYCCKGDLQTYLRTVSNEFLSSKRIVHRDLAARNILVCADRIVKISDFGLSRDVYQENLYRKKGDGKLPLKWMAIEALTHQIYTTYSDVWSFGILLWEIVTMGALPYPEISSNAVLKLLKSGYRMEQPLNCSIELYNIMFSCWNVRPQSRPTFTQLKEGLDKLLSYHSGNKYLNIDEILYEAQEQYRISEK
;
A
#
# COMPACT_ATOMS: atom_id res chain seq x y z
N MET A 1 -3.35 0.91 52.90
CA MET A 1 -2.15 0.06 53.02
C MET A 1 -2.57 -1.21 53.71
N ASN A 2 -2.14 -2.36 53.20
CA ASN A 2 -2.52 -3.72 53.66
C ASN A 2 -4.05 -3.98 53.47
N ASP A 3 -4.50 -5.03 52.79
CA ASP A 3 -3.84 -6.31 52.53
C ASP A 3 -3.32 -6.57 51.11
N ILE A 4 -2.32 -7.46 51.06
CA ILE A 4 -1.79 -8.12 49.86
C ILE A 4 -1.44 -9.55 50.27
N HIS A 5 -2.24 -10.55 49.84
CA HIS A 5 -1.82 -11.95 49.53
C HIS A 5 -3.01 -12.93 49.34
N ALA A 6 -3.81 -12.71 48.29
CA ALA A 6 -4.62 -13.72 47.58
C ALA A 6 -5.17 -13.07 46.30
N THR A 7 -5.10 -13.63 45.09
CA THR A 7 -4.65 -14.95 44.64
C THR A 7 -3.61 -14.84 43.53
N SER A 8 -2.50 -15.57 43.63
CA SER A 8 -1.45 -15.62 42.59
C SER A 8 -1.29 -17.02 42.00
N GLN A 9 -2.21 -17.42 41.11
CA GLN A 9 -2.07 -18.56 40.20
C GLN A 9 -3.21 -18.51 39.17
N LEU A 10 -2.87 -18.23 37.91
CA LEU A 10 -3.67 -18.48 36.71
C LEU A 10 -2.73 -18.62 35.51
N ASP A 11 -1.82 -19.60 35.60
CA ASP A 11 -1.12 -20.14 34.42
C ASP A 11 -2.06 -21.10 33.65
N GLU A 12 -3.22 -20.58 33.25
CA GLU A 12 -4.24 -21.26 32.46
C GLU A 12 -4.33 -20.60 31.08
N LYS A 13 -3.39 -20.97 30.19
CA LYS A 13 -3.41 -20.56 28.78
C LYS A 13 -3.86 -21.65 27.81
N GLU A 14 -4.02 -22.88 28.27
CA GLU A 14 -4.36 -24.03 27.42
C GLU A 14 -5.84 -24.44 27.56
N ASP A 15 -6.42 -24.46 28.76
CA ASP A 15 -7.81 -24.89 28.99
C ASP A 15 -8.89 -23.99 28.35
N LEU A 16 -8.60 -22.71 28.11
CA LEU A 16 -9.59 -21.77 27.56
C LEU A 16 -10.09 -22.08 26.13
N LYS A 17 -9.42 -22.99 25.40
CA LYS A 17 -9.89 -23.45 24.07
C LYS A 17 -10.87 -24.61 24.12
N ASN A 18 -10.91 -25.39 25.21
CA ASN A 18 -11.72 -26.61 25.33
C ASN A 18 -13.06 -26.39 26.07
N ASN A 19 -13.44 -25.14 26.32
CA ASN A 19 -14.66 -24.80 27.04
C ASN A 19 -15.86 -24.67 26.07
N ASP A 20 -16.80 -25.61 26.15
CA ASP A 20 -18.00 -25.72 25.28
C ASP A 20 -19.03 -24.60 25.46
N ASP A 21 -18.93 -23.77 26.50
CA ASP A 21 -19.84 -22.65 26.71
C ASP A 21 -19.45 -21.41 25.89
N SER A 22 -20.42 -20.76 25.24
CA SER A 22 -20.21 -19.43 24.65
C SER A 22 -19.88 -18.39 25.72
N GLN A 23 -18.74 -17.73 25.55
CA GLN A 23 -18.36 -16.57 26.34
C GLN A 23 -19.26 -15.37 25.98
N ILE A 24 -19.58 -15.14 24.71
CA ILE A 24 -20.48 -14.05 24.27
C ILE A 24 -21.87 -14.16 24.93
N ARG A 25 -22.49 -15.36 25.01
CA ARG A 25 -23.76 -15.55 25.73
C ARG A 25 -23.63 -15.23 27.22
N LYS A 26 -22.57 -15.72 27.89
CA LYS A 26 -22.28 -15.38 29.30
C LYS A 26 -22.06 -13.88 29.52
N PHE A 27 -21.56 -13.15 28.51
CA PHE A 27 -21.47 -11.70 28.56
C PHE A 27 -22.86 -11.02 28.43
N TYR A 28 -23.80 -11.56 27.67
CA TYR A 28 -25.13 -10.96 27.50
C TYR A 28 -26.17 -11.38 28.55
N ALA A 29 -25.94 -12.47 29.29
CA ALA A 29 -26.83 -12.94 30.35
C ALA A 29 -27.14 -11.85 31.39
N GLY A 30 -28.42 -11.67 31.71
CA GLY A 30 -28.93 -10.67 32.66
C GLY A 30 -28.87 -9.21 32.22
N LYS A 31 -28.17 -8.87 31.11
CA LYS A 31 -27.94 -7.48 30.71
C LYS A 31 -29.08 -6.87 29.90
N CYS A 32 -29.24 -5.56 30.00
CA CYS A 32 -30.17 -4.78 29.19
C CYS A 32 -29.45 -4.04 28.05
N ILE A 33 -30.08 -4.01 26.87
CA ILE A 33 -29.56 -3.33 25.67
C ILE A 33 -30.50 -2.21 25.25
N PHE A 34 -29.97 -1.05 24.87
CA PHE A 34 -30.69 -0.04 24.09
C PHE A 34 -30.24 -0.09 22.63
N LEU A 35 -31.15 -0.47 21.73
CA LEU A 35 -30.89 -0.64 20.29
C LEU A 35 -31.63 0.43 19.49
N THR A 36 -30.89 1.26 18.76
CA THR A 36 -31.47 2.25 17.84
C THR A 36 -31.52 1.72 16.41
N GLY A 37 -32.58 2.08 15.67
CA GLY A 37 -32.72 1.68 14.27
C GLY A 37 -33.09 0.21 14.07
N CYS A 38 -33.73 -0.42 15.05
CA CYS A 38 -34.18 -1.81 15.05
C CYS A 38 -35.02 -2.22 13.82
N ILE A 39 -35.82 -1.31 13.25
CA ILE A 39 -36.63 -1.53 12.02
C ILE A 39 -35.74 -1.50 10.75
N GLY A 40 -34.52 -1.00 10.85
CA GLY A 40 -33.55 -1.04 9.76
C GLY A 40 -33.19 -2.48 9.37
N PHE A 41 -32.56 -2.64 8.21
CA PHE A 41 -32.13 -3.96 7.72
C PHE A 41 -31.17 -4.63 8.72
N LEU A 42 -30.01 -4.00 8.96
CA LEU A 42 -29.00 -4.50 9.89
C LEU A 42 -29.52 -4.57 11.34
N GLY A 43 -30.28 -3.55 11.76
CA GLY A 43 -30.85 -3.49 13.11
C GLY A 43 -31.81 -4.64 13.44
N SER A 44 -32.53 -5.18 12.45
CA SER A 44 -33.37 -6.38 12.66
C SER A 44 -32.58 -7.68 12.67
N VAL A 45 -31.49 -7.80 11.90
CA VAL A 45 -30.60 -8.97 11.96
C VAL A 45 -29.86 -9.01 13.31
N ILE A 46 -29.41 -7.85 13.82
CA ILE A 46 -28.85 -7.72 15.17
C ILE A 46 -29.89 -8.13 16.23
N LEU A 47 -31.11 -7.61 16.13
CA LEU A 47 -32.18 -7.92 17.09
C LEU A 47 -32.56 -9.41 17.08
N GLU A 48 -32.71 -10.02 15.89
CA GLU A 48 -32.94 -11.47 15.74
C GLU A 48 -31.83 -12.27 16.40
N LYS A 49 -30.57 -11.96 16.08
CA LYS A 49 -29.42 -12.75 16.51
C LYS A 49 -29.27 -12.75 18.03
N ILE A 50 -29.48 -11.58 18.65
CA ILE A 50 -29.48 -11.41 20.10
C ILE A 50 -30.61 -12.23 20.74
N LEU A 51 -31.85 -12.10 20.25
CA LEU A 51 -33.01 -12.76 20.86
C LEU A 51 -33.00 -14.29 20.69
N ARG A 52 -32.43 -14.80 19.58
CA ARG A 52 -32.26 -16.23 19.34
C ARG A 52 -31.11 -16.85 20.14
N THR A 53 -29.99 -16.16 20.27
CA THR A 53 -28.73 -16.75 20.78
C THR A 53 -28.51 -16.41 22.25
N CYS A 54 -28.74 -15.16 22.64
CA CYS A 54 -28.59 -14.68 24.02
C CYS A 54 -29.90 -14.82 24.80
N VAL A 55 -30.44 -16.05 24.91
CA VAL A 55 -31.76 -16.32 25.54
C VAL A 55 -31.88 -15.75 26.96
N ASP A 56 -30.79 -15.74 27.73
CA ASP A 56 -30.71 -15.25 29.11
C ASP A 56 -30.58 -13.71 29.24
N ILE A 57 -30.71 -12.97 28.13
CA ILE A 57 -30.68 -11.49 28.14
C ILE A 57 -31.78 -10.88 29.05
N GLY A 58 -31.50 -9.71 29.61
CA GLY A 58 -32.48 -8.85 30.28
C GLY A 58 -33.42 -8.16 29.29
N LYS A 59 -33.71 -6.87 29.50
CA LYS A 59 -34.62 -6.12 28.61
C LYS A 59 -33.89 -5.51 27.40
N VAL A 60 -34.53 -5.59 26.24
CA VAL A 60 -34.08 -4.95 25.00
C VAL A 60 -34.98 -3.76 24.72
N TYR A 61 -34.49 -2.58 25.08
CA TYR A 61 -35.09 -1.29 24.78
C TYR A 61 -34.88 -0.97 23.30
N VAL A 62 -35.94 -0.68 22.56
CA VAL A 62 -35.89 -0.44 21.11
C VAL A 62 -36.42 0.95 20.76
N MET A 63 -35.53 1.81 20.28
CA MET A 63 -35.89 3.18 19.91
C MET A 63 -36.76 3.17 18.65
N ILE A 64 -38.00 3.65 18.78
CA ILE A 64 -39.01 3.55 17.73
C ILE A 64 -39.83 4.85 17.62
N ARG A 65 -40.48 5.03 16.46
CA ARG A 65 -41.45 6.10 16.22
C ARG A 65 -42.80 5.47 15.85
N PRO A 66 -43.93 6.11 16.17
CA PRO A 66 -45.24 5.67 15.67
C PRO A 66 -45.30 5.71 14.14
N LYS A 67 -46.31 5.07 13.55
CA LYS A 67 -46.63 5.14 12.11
C LYS A 67 -48.08 5.60 11.99
N LYS A 68 -48.45 6.31 10.92
CA LYS A 68 -49.83 6.79 10.73
C LYS A 68 -50.81 5.61 10.83
N GLY A 69 -51.69 5.63 11.83
CA GLY A 69 -52.67 4.56 12.11
C GLY A 69 -52.11 3.33 12.85
N MET A 70 -50.95 3.41 13.51
CA MET A 70 -50.31 2.26 14.18
C MET A 70 -49.45 2.73 15.37
N SER A 71 -49.71 2.15 16.55
CA SER A 71 -48.96 2.41 17.80
C SER A 71 -47.49 1.96 17.70
N MET A 72 -46.68 2.26 18.72
CA MET A 72 -45.30 1.78 18.76
C MET A 72 -45.26 0.27 19.01
N GLU A 73 -46.15 -0.20 19.87
CA GLU A 73 -46.34 -1.57 20.34
C GLU A 73 -46.80 -2.46 19.18
N ASP A 74 -47.78 -1.99 18.41
CA ASP A 74 -48.27 -2.72 17.23
C ASP A 74 -47.26 -2.70 16.09
N ARG A 75 -46.46 -1.62 15.97
CA ARG A 75 -45.35 -1.57 15.02
C ARG A 75 -44.22 -2.55 15.37
N VAL A 76 -44.00 -2.81 16.66
CA VAL A 76 -43.09 -3.87 17.15
C VAL A 76 -43.68 -5.26 16.90
N LYS A 77 -44.93 -5.51 17.30
CA LYS A 77 -45.63 -6.80 17.07
C LYS A 77 -45.67 -7.17 15.59
N GLU A 78 -45.98 -6.22 14.71
CA GLU A 78 -46.00 -6.41 13.26
C GLU A 78 -44.59 -6.73 12.71
N ARG A 79 -43.51 -6.18 13.29
CA ARG A 79 -42.14 -6.52 12.89
C ARG A 79 -41.80 -7.97 13.21
N PHE A 80 -42.29 -8.50 14.34
CA PHE A 80 -42.10 -9.89 14.76
C PHE A 80 -42.99 -10.90 14.03
N ARG A 81 -43.92 -10.48 13.17
CA ARG A 81 -44.62 -11.35 12.21
C ARG A 81 -43.82 -11.60 10.92
N ASN A 82 -42.62 -11.05 10.79
CA ASN A 82 -41.78 -11.27 9.63
C ASN A 82 -40.99 -12.58 9.77
N VAL A 83 -40.94 -13.36 8.68
CA VAL A 83 -40.21 -14.65 8.54
C VAL A 83 -38.77 -14.66 9.10
N LEU A 84 -38.12 -13.50 9.19
CA LEU A 84 -36.83 -13.34 9.88
C LEU A 84 -36.86 -13.87 11.33
N PHE A 85 -37.98 -13.69 12.04
CA PHE A 85 -38.12 -13.98 13.47
C PHE A 85 -38.71 -15.37 13.77
N ASP A 86 -39.06 -16.17 12.76
CA ASP A 86 -39.70 -17.49 12.96
C ASP A 86 -38.82 -18.44 13.81
N LYS A 87 -37.50 -18.38 13.63
CA LYS A 87 -36.54 -19.10 14.47
C LYS A 87 -36.50 -18.60 15.92
N VAL A 88 -36.78 -17.32 16.16
CA VAL A 88 -36.86 -16.74 17.51
C VAL A 88 -38.13 -17.22 18.22
N HIS A 89 -39.27 -17.25 17.53
CA HIS A 89 -40.51 -17.82 18.06
C HIS A 89 -40.37 -19.31 18.42
N GLN A 90 -39.60 -20.07 17.64
CA GLN A 90 -39.34 -21.49 17.89
C GLN A 90 -38.38 -21.74 19.08
N LEU A 91 -37.35 -20.92 19.25
CA LEU A 91 -36.27 -21.15 20.22
C LEU A 91 -36.40 -20.35 21.52
N ASN A 92 -37.16 -19.25 21.51
CA ASN A 92 -37.34 -18.35 22.65
C ASN A 92 -38.75 -17.72 22.61
N PRO A 93 -39.84 -18.50 22.73
CA PRO A 93 -41.21 -18.03 22.44
C PRO A 93 -41.65 -16.80 23.26
N ASN A 94 -41.13 -16.63 24.48
CA ASN A 94 -41.48 -15.51 25.37
C ASN A 94 -40.64 -14.25 25.12
N PHE A 95 -39.81 -14.20 24.07
CA PHE A 95 -38.88 -13.08 23.82
C PHE A 95 -39.56 -11.70 23.78
N VAL A 96 -40.83 -11.64 23.38
CA VAL A 96 -41.60 -10.40 23.25
C VAL A 96 -41.75 -9.67 24.59
N GLU A 97 -41.80 -10.39 25.71
CA GLU A 97 -41.86 -9.83 27.07
C GLU A 97 -40.58 -9.05 27.46
N LYS A 98 -39.47 -9.35 26.78
CA LYS A 98 -38.18 -8.67 26.98
C LYS A 98 -38.07 -7.36 26.19
N ILE A 99 -38.99 -7.10 25.25
CA ILE A 99 -38.89 -5.94 24.34
C ILE A 99 -39.63 -4.73 24.94
N VAL A 100 -38.93 -3.61 25.06
CA VAL A 100 -39.52 -2.33 25.51
C VAL A 100 -39.46 -1.32 24.38
N PRO A 101 -40.57 -0.96 23.71
CA PRO A 101 -40.59 0.17 22.77
C PRO A 101 -40.36 1.47 23.55
N ILE A 102 -39.40 2.27 23.10
CA ILE A 102 -39.14 3.62 23.63
C ILE A 102 -39.34 4.62 22.50
N TYR A 103 -40.08 5.70 22.74
CA TYR A 103 -40.24 6.77 21.75
C TYR A 103 -38.92 7.53 21.57
N GLY A 104 -38.56 7.86 20.33
CA GLY A 104 -37.49 8.82 20.10
C GLY A 104 -37.21 9.16 18.63
N ASP A 105 -36.64 10.33 18.40
CA ASP A 105 -36.26 10.86 17.10
C ASP A 105 -34.92 11.63 17.17
N LEU A 106 -33.91 11.14 16.44
CA LEU A 106 -32.57 11.74 16.41
C LEU A 106 -32.53 13.18 15.89
N GLN A 107 -33.59 13.65 15.22
CA GLN A 107 -33.69 15.03 14.72
C GLN A 107 -34.29 16.00 15.76
N LYS A 108 -34.65 15.52 16.95
CA LYS A 108 -35.27 16.34 18.01
C LYS A 108 -34.30 16.58 19.17
N THR A 109 -34.56 17.65 19.91
CA THR A 109 -33.89 17.99 21.16
C THR A 109 -34.02 16.87 22.18
N ASP A 110 -32.92 16.53 22.86
CA ASP A 110 -32.82 15.41 23.81
C ASP A 110 -33.47 14.11 23.32
N LEU A 111 -33.26 13.80 22.03
CA LEU A 111 -33.74 12.60 21.34
C LEU A 111 -35.28 12.44 21.32
N ALA A 112 -36.03 13.44 21.77
CA ALA A 112 -37.46 13.37 22.08
C ALA A 112 -37.86 12.25 23.07
N LEU A 113 -36.97 11.86 23.99
CA LEU A 113 -37.30 10.96 25.09
C LEU A 113 -38.27 11.63 26.09
N SER A 114 -39.14 10.85 26.73
CA SER A 114 -39.84 11.34 27.93
C SER A 114 -38.90 11.35 29.14
N PRO A 115 -39.13 12.19 30.16
CA PRO A 115 -38.34 12.16 31.41
C PRO A 115 -38.35 10.77 32.07
N GLU A 116 -39.45 10.04 31.94
CA GLU A 116 -39.66 8.69 32.45
C GLU A 116 -38.84 7.66 31.67
N ASP A 117 -38.91 7.67 30.33
CA ASP A 117 -38.11 6.79 29.46
C ASP A 117 -36.61 7.05 29.65
N ARG A 118 -36.22 8.33 29.73
CA ARG A 118 -34.82 8.74 29.88
C ARG A 118 -34.23 8.26 31.19
N ARG A 119 -34.99 8.36 32.30
CA ARG A 119 -34.59 7.80 33.60
C ARG A 119 -34.51 6.27 33.55
N CYS A 120 -35.50 5.61 32.93
CA CYS A 120 -35.52 4.17 32.75
C CYS A 120 -34.26 3.67 32.00
N LEU A 121 -33.83 4.38 30.94
CA LEU A 121 -32.60 4.07 30.21
C LEU A 121 -31.33 4.29 31.07
N ILE A 122 -31.24 5.39 31.82
CA ILE A 122 -30.13 5.70 32.72
C ILE A 122 -29.91 4.60 33.77
N GLU A 123 -31.01 4.17 34.41
CA GLU A 123 -30.98 3.23 35.53
C GLU A 123 -30.70 1.79 35.09
N ASN A 124 -31.16 1.38 33.89
CA ASN A 124 -31.22 -0.03 33.51
C ASN A 124 -30.25 -0.48 32.41
N VAL A 125 -29.68 0.41 31.58
CA VAL A 125 -28.96 -0.01 30.35
C VAL A 125 -27.49 -0.36 30.57
N ASP A 126 -27.10 -1.59 30.22
CA ASP A 126 -25.71 -2.06 30.20
C ASP A 126 -24.98 -1.74 28.89
N ILE A 127 -25.68 -1.71 27.76
CA ILE A 127 -25.08 -1.67 26.42
C ILE A 127 -25.94 -0.81 25.49
N ILE A 128 -25.33 0.15 24.80
CA ILE A 128 -25.98 0.94 23.75
C ILE A 128 -25.45 0.51 22.39
N ILE A 129 -26.34 0.11 21.48
CA ILE A 129 -26.04 -0.20 20.08
C ILE A 129 -26.70 0.88 19.21
N HIS A 130 -25.92 1.89 18.84
CA HIS A 130 -26.38 3.02 18.04
C HIS A 130 -26.23 2.75 16.55
N ASN A 131 -27.26 2.13 15.97
CA ASN A 131 -27.35 1.74 14.56
C ASN A 131 -28.31 2.62 13.74
N ALA A 132 -29.11 3.49 14.37
CA ALA A 132 -29.94 4.46 13.67
C ALA A 132 -29.10 5.51 12.93
N SER A 133 -29.35 5.68 11.63
CA SER A 133 -28.70 6.68 10.79
C SER A 133 -29.57 6.99 9.57
N LEU A 134 -29.56 8.24 9.10
CA LEU A 134 -30.21 8.65 7.86
C LEU A 134 -29.26 8.40 6.68
N VAL A 135 -29.58 7.39 5.87
CA VAL A 135 -28.81 6.94 4.68
C VAL A 135 -29.46 7.46 3.37
N TYR A 136 -30.20 8.58 3.45
CA TYR A 136 -30.88 9.15 2.28
C TYR A 136 -30.05 10.31 1.71
N PHE A 137 -29.32 10.03 0.64
CA PHE A 137 -28.34 10.94 0.01
C PHE A 137 -28.94 12.25 -0.56
N GLU A 138 -30.26 12.40 -0.58
CA GLU A 138 -30.96 13.62 -1.02
C GLU A 138 -31.82 14.25 0.11
N ALA A 139 -31.52 13.95 1.37
CA ALA A 139 -32.11 14.68 2.48
C ALA A 139 -31.55 16.11 2.52
N LYS A 140 -32.36 17.08 2.99
CA LYS A 140 -31.86 18.40 3.40
C LYS A 140 -30.66 18.25 4.33
N ALA A 141 -29.64 19.10 4.18
CA ALA A 141 -28.38 18.95 4.90
C ALA A 141 -28.59 19.04 6.42
N SER A 142 -29.48 19.93 6.85
CA SER A 142 -30.00 20.05 8.20
C SER A 142 -30.49 18.70 8.76
N HIS A 143 -31.48 18.07 8.11
CA HIS A 143 -32.05 16.79 8.54
C HIS A 143 -31.01 15.68 8.66
N LEU A 144 -30.08 15.58 7.70
CA LEU A 144 -29.06 14.52 7.69
C LEU A 144 -28.01 14.73 8.78
N LEU A 145 -27.44 15.94 8.89
CA LEU A 145 -26.41 16.24 9.88
C LEU A 145 -26.98 16.27 11.31
N ARG A 146 -28.19 16.81 11.49
CA ARG A 146 -28.92 16.81 12.77
C ARG A 146 -29.20 15.37 13.23
N ALA A 147 -29.62 14.47 12.34
CA ALA A 147 -29.84 13.05 12.68
C ALA A 147 -28.55 12.25 12.93
N ASN A 148 -27.56 12.37 12.03
CA ASN A 148 -26.36 11.51 12.06
C ASN A 148 -25.30 11.99 13.06
N VAL A 149 -25.07 13.30 13.18
CA VAL A 149 -24.03 13.88 14.04
C VAL A 149 -24.63 14.29 15.38
N ILE A 150 -25.54 15.27 15.40
CA ILE A 150 -26.07 15.86 16.65
C ILE A 150 -26.90 14.83 17.43
N GLY A 151 -27.72 14.03 16.75
CA GLY A 151 -28.46 12.91 17.36
C GLY A 151 -27.56 11.82 17.93
N THR A 152 -26.37 11.59 17.35
CA THR A 152 -25.37 10.67 17.94
C THR A 152 -24.65 11.31 19.13
N GLN A 153 -24.35 12.61 19.08
CA GLN A 153 -23.82 13.34 20.23
C GLN A 153 -24.78 13.26 21.43
N LYS A 154 -26.09 13.46 21.22
CA LYS A 154 -27.08 13.30 22.30
C LYS A 154 -27.24 11.85 22.78
N MET A 155 -26.99 10.87 21.91
CA MET A 155 -26.89 9.46 22.31
C MET A 155 -25.64 9.18 23.19
N LEU A 156 -24.52 9.87 22.93
CA LEU A 156 -23.30 9.79 23.74
C LEU A 156 -23.43 10.54 25.07
N GLU A 157 -24.13 11.67 25.11
CA GLU A 157 -24.45 12.38 26.36
C GLU A 157 -25.32 11.49 27.27
N LEU A 158 -26.41 10.91 26.76
CA LEU A 158 -27.21 9.92 27.48
C LEU A 158 -26.36 8.72 27.96
N ALA A 159 -25.43 8.24 27.13
CA ALA A 159 -24.50 7.17 27.49
C ALA A 159 -23.59 7.53 28.67
N THR A 160 -23.17 8.79 28.81
CA THR A 160 -22.38 9.26 29.97
C THR A 160 -23.18 9.38 31.27
N GLU A 161 -24.51 9.36 31.20
CA GLU A 161 -25.38 9.40 32.38
C GLU A 161 -25.78 8.01 32.90
N CYS A 162 -25.73 6.98 32.05
CA CYS A 162 -26.14 5.60 32.38
C CYS A 162 -25.25 4.95 33.46
N TYR A 163 -25.84 4.54 34.59
CA TYR A 163 -25.09 4.10 35.78
C TYR A 163 -24.32 2.78 35.62
N HIS A 164 -24.73 1.94 34.66
CA HIS A 164 -24.24 0.56 34.52
C HIS A 164 -23.67 0.26 33.12
N LEU A 165 -23.48 1.30 32.29
CA LEU A 165 -23.03 1.16 30.91
C LEU A 165 -21.62 0.55 30.84
N LYS A 166 -21.51 -0.52 30.06
CA LYS A 166 -20.27 -1.28 29.83
C LYS A 166 -19.71 -1.02 28.43
N ALA A 167 -20.57 -0.86 27.43
CA ALA A 167 -20.16 -0.58 26.05
C ALA A 167 -21.14 0.32 25.28
N PHE A 168 -20.59 1.19 24.44
CA PHE A 168 -21.29 1.96 23.42
C PHE A 168 -20.75 1.56 22.04
N VAL A 169 -21.63 1.11 21.14
CA VAL A 169 -21.27 0.67 19.79
C VAL A 169 -21.93 1.59 18.77
N TYR A 170 -21.12 2.38 18.04
CA TYR A 170 -21.55 3.19 16.92
C TYR A 170 -21.44 2.42 15.60
N VAL A 171 -22.53 2.31 14.83
CA VAL A 171 -22.46 1.79 13.46
C VAL A 171 -22.21 2.94 12.49
N SER A 172 -20.98 3.01 12.00
CA SER A 172 -20.51 3.92 10.95
C SER A 172 -20.61 3.23 9.57
N THR A 173 -19.62 3.41 8.69
CA THR A 173 -19.44 2.66 7.45
C THR A 173 -17.96 2.62 7.05
N ALA A 174 -17.53 1.57 6.35
CA ALA A 174 -16.17 1.49 5.81
C ALA A 174 -15.86 2.61 4.81
N TYR A 175 -16.90 3.23 4.23
CA TYR A 175 -16.78 4.30 3.25
C TYR A 175 -16.60 5.71 3.84
N SER A 176 -16.42 5.85 5.16
CA SER A 176 -16.23 7.17 5.79
C SER A 176 -14.98 7.91 5.30
N HIS A 177 -13.96 7.21 4.80
CA HIS A 177 -12.63 7.80 4.49
C HIS A 177 -12.08 7.39 3.11
N LEU A 178 -12.96 7.27 2.10
CA LEU A 178 -12.64 6.76 0.75
C LEU A 178 -11.62 7.56 -0.07
N TYR A 179 -11.24 8.77 0.36
CA TYR A 179 -10.12 9.50 -0.24
C TYR A 179 -8.80 8.72 -0.09
N ASN A 180 -8.67 7.86 0.93
CA ASN A 180 -7.54 6.96 1.09
C ASN A 180 -7.73 5.67 0.27
N LYS A 181 -6.70 5.26 -0.50
CA LYS A 181 -6.68 3.95 -1.20
C LYS A 181 -6.68 2.75 -0.26
N VAL A 182 -6.12 2.92 0.94
CA VAL A 182 -6.08 1.91 2.02
C VAL A 182 -6.81 2.48 3.23
N ILE A 183 -7.79 1.76 3.76
CA ILE A 183 -8.65 2.20 4.86
C ILE A 183 -8.39 1.28 6.05
N GLU A 184 -7.73 1.81 7.07
CA GLU A 184 -7.30 1.08 8.26
C GLU A 184 -8.32 1.18 9.40
N GLU A 185 -8.20 0.29 10.38
CA GLU A 185 -9.02 0.28 11.60
C GLU A 185 -8.50 1.26 12.65
N LYS A 186 -8.34 2.50 12.20
CA LYS A 186 -7.98 3.66 13.01
C LYS A 186 -9.02 4.76 12.85
N PHE A 187 -9.05 5.64 13.83
CA PHE A 187 -9.71 6.94 13.69
C PHE A 187 -8.88 7.82 12.75
N TYR A 188 -9.55 8.49 11.83
CA TYR A 188 -9.00 9.53 10.97
C TYR A 188 -9.49 10.90 11.50
N PRO A 189 -8.81 12.02 11.17
CA PRO A 189 -9.30 13.36 11.51
C PRO A 189 -10.73 13.59 10.98
N PRO A 190 -11.65 14.15 11.79
CA PRO A 190 -13.01 14.45 11.32
C PRO A 190 -13.01 15.64 10.34
N PRO A 191 -13.92 15.67 9.34
CA PRO A 191 -14.05 16.78 8.39
C PRO A 191 -14.40 18.13 9.05
N ALA A 192 -15.12 18.09 10.16
CA ALA A 192 -15.73 19.24 10.82
C ALA A 192 -15.84 19.00 12.32
N ASP A 193 -15.89 20.08 13.11
CA ASP A 193 -16.32 20.01 14.51
C ASP A 193 -17.84 20.20 14.64
N VAL A 194 -18.38 20.00 15.85
CA VAL A 194 -19.82 20.17 16.12
C VAL A 194 -20.31 21.59 15.83
N LYS A 195 -19.46 22.62 16.00
CA LYS A 195 -19.83 24.03 15.79
C LYS A 195 -20.04 24.33 14.31
N LEU A 196 -19.15 23.84 13.44
CA LEU A 196 -19.29 23.95 11.99
C LEU A 196 -20.52 23.17 11.50
N ILE A 197 -20.80 22.00 12.09
CA ILE A 197 -22.03 21.25 11.80
C ILE A 197 -23.29 22.04 12.19
N GLU A 198 -23.32 22.69 13.35
CA GLU A 198 -24.44 23.58 13.72
C GLU A 198 -24.59 24.77 12.76
N GLN A 199 -23.49 25.36 12.27
CA GLN A 199 -23.52 26.45 11.29
C GLN A 199 -24.11 25.97 9.94
N ILE A 200 -23.70 24.80 9.45
CA ILE A 200 -24.24 24.20 8.22
C ILE A 200 -25.74 23.89 8.38
N ILE A 201 -26.15 23.36 9.52
CA ILE A 201 -27.57 23.09 9.82
C ILE A 201 -28.40 24.39 9.78
N ARG A 202 -27.92 25.48 10.40
CA ARG A 202 -28.59 26.79 10.38
C ARG A 202 -28.69 27.35 8.95
N ALA A 203 -27.60 27.32 8.17
CA ALA A 203 -27.59 27.81 6.79
C ALA A 203 -28.49 27.02 5.82
N ASP A 204 -28.79 25.76 6.11
CA ASP A 204 -29.76 24.93 5.37
C ASP A 204 -31.22 25.12 5.83
N GLU A 205 -31.42 25.53 7.09
CA GLU A 205 -32.73 25.85 7.67
C GLU A 205 -33.18 27.29 7.37
N GLU A 206 -32.25 28.25 7.25
CA GLU A 206 -32.50 29.64 6.80
C GLU A 206 -32.91 29.73 5.32
N LYS A 207 -32.57 28.72 4.50
CA LYS A 207 -32.98 28.62 3.10
C LYS A 207 -34.22 27.73 2.95
N GLU A 208 -35.29 28.28 2.41
CA GLU A 208 -36.52 27.52 2.13
C GLU A 208 -36.24 26.27 1.26
N SER A 209 -35.45 26.44 0.19
CA SER A 209 -34.96 25.35 -0.67
C SER A 209 -33.99 24.37 0.01
N GLY A 210 -33.34 24.78 1.10
CA GLY A 210 -32.08 24.18 1.57
C GLY A 210 -30.87 24.70 0.81
N LEU A 211 -29.69 24.19 1.15
CA LEU A 211 -28.42 24.47 0.46
C LEU A 211 -28.48 23.97 -1.00
N SER A 212 -27.80 24.69 -1.89
CA SER A 212 -27.61 24.26 -3.28
C SER A 212 -26.66 23.06 -3.38
N LYS A 213 -26.67 22.38 -4.53
CA LYS A 213 -25.78 21.21 -4.76
C LYS A 213 -24.30 21.59 -4.72
N ASP A 214 -23.99 22.78 -5.18
CA ASP A 214 -22.62 23.27 -5.30
C ASP A 214 -22.10 23.69 -3.90
N GLU A 215 -22.93 24.36 -3.09
CA GLU A 215 -22.62 24.59 -1.66
C GLU A 215 -22.46 23.29 -0.86
N ILE A 216 -23.30 22.27 -1.13
CA ILE A 216 -23.15 20.94 -0.51
C ILE A 216 -21.85 20.26 -0.96
N HIS A 217 -21.47 20.41 -2.23
CA HIS A 217 -20.19 19.89 -2.75
C HIS A 217 -19.00 20.57 -2.06
N ASP A 218 -19.02 21.89 -1.93
CA ASP A 218 -17.93 22.67 -1.31
C ASP A 218 -17.80 22.38 0.21
N ILE A 219 -18.91 22.14 0.91
CA ILE A 219 -18.91 21.68 2.30
C ILE A 219 -18.35 20.25 2.43
N VAL A 220 -18.65 19.38 1.47
CA VAL A 220 -18.27 17.96 1.52
C VAL A 220 -16.82 17.74 1.07
N GLY A 221 -16.28 18.58 0.19
CA GLY A 221 -14.88 18.58 -0.23
C GLY A 221 -14.41 17.22 -0.77
N GLN A 222 -13.42 16.61 -0.11
CA GLN A 222 -12.84 15.32 -0.52
C GLN A 222 -13.68 14.08 -0.20
N TRP A 223 -14.82 14.23 0.50
CA TRP A 223 -15.71 13.10 0.81
C TRP A 223 -16.66 12.81 -0.36
N THR A 224 -17.08 11.55 -0.54
CA THR A 224 -17.93 11.15 -1.69
C THR A 224 -19.30 11.84 -1.69
N ASN A 225 -19.86 12.10 -0.51
CA ASN A 225 -21.15 12.79 -0.31
C ASN A 225 -21.38 13.14 1.17
N LEU A 226 -22.44 13.91 1.44
CA LEU A 226 -22.82 14.36 2.78
C LEU A 226 -23.10 13.22 3.78
N TYR A 227 -23.50 12.03 3.32
CA TYR A 227 -23.62 10.86 4.21
C TYR A 227 -22.23 10.40 4.68
N THR A 228 -21.27 10.18 3.78
CA THR A 228 -19.89 9.80 4.14
C THR A 228 -19.21 10.85 5.02
N PHE A 229 -19.39 12.14 4.71
CA PHE A 229 -18.96 13.27 5.54
C PHE A 229 -19.57 13.20 6.95
N SER A 230 -20.89 13.02 7.06
CA SER A 230 -21.57 12.93 8.37
C SER A 230 -21.07 11.76 9.21
N LYS A 231 -20.72 10.62 8.58
CA LYS A 231 -20.14 9.47 9.26
C LYS A 231 -18.72 9.76 9.76
N ALA A 232 -17.86 10.30 8.90
CA ALA A 232 -16.51 10.71 9.27
C ALA A 232 -16.49 11.72 10.44
N THR A 233 -17.38 12.72 10.44
CA THR A 233 -17.53 13.67 11.55
C THR A 233 -17.98 12.98 12.82
N THR A 234 -18.98 12.08 12.73
CA THR A 234 -19.51 11.39 13.91
C THR A 234 -18.48 10.43 14.54
N GLU A 235 -17.61 9.82 13.74
CA GLU A 235 -16.49 9.04 14.27
C GLU A 235 -15.55 9.88 15.15
N GLY A 236 -15.29 11.15 14.80
CA GLY A 236 -14.56 12.09 15.65
C GLY A 236 -15.27 12.34 16.99
N VAL A 237 -16.58 12.61 16.96
CA VAL A 237 -17.39 12.80 18.19
C VAL A 237 -17.34 11.54 19.08
N VAL A 238 -17.44 10.34 18.50
CA VAL A 238 -17.29 9.07 19.24
C VAL A 238 -15.87 8.90 19.79
N GLN A 239 -14.84 9.38 19.09
CA GLN A 239 -13.46 9.35 19.58
C GLN A 239 -13.27 10.22 20.82
N ASP A 240 -13.79 11.44 20.81
CA ASP A 240 -13.59 12.41 21.90
C ASP A 240 -14.36 12.04 23.18
N PHE A 241 -15.60 11.57 23.04
CA PHE A 241 -16.30 10.95 24.17
C PHE A 241 -15.58 9.67 24.62
N GLY A 242 -15.12 8.82 23.70
CA GLY A 242 -14.39 7.59 24.01
C GLY A 242 -13.02 7.77 24.67
N ARG A 243 -12.43 8.98 24.62
CA ARG A 243 -11.21 9.36 25.35
C ARG A 243 -11.47 9.69 26.82
N THR A 244 -12.70 10.06 27.17
CA THR A 244 -13.09 10.56 28.50
C THR A 244 -14.11 9.67 29.23
N SER A 245 -14.75 8.74 28.51
CA SER A 245 -15.74 7.81 29.06
C SER A 245 -15.15 6.78 30.03
N SER A 246 -15.96 6.40 31.03
CA SER A 246 -15.70 5.27 31.94
C SER A 246 -15.96 3.90 31.29
N PHE A 247 -16.76 3.88 30.22
CA PHE A 247 -17.19 2.71 29.45
C PHE A 247 -16.45 2.60 28.11
N SER A 248 -16.52 1.43 27.47
CA SER A 248 -15.84 1.17 26.19
C SER A 248 -16.63 1.73 24.99
N CYS A 249 -16.01 2.61 24.21
CA CYS A 249 -16.57 3.10 22.94
C CYS A 249 -15.99 2.33 21.74
N LEU A 250 -16.87 1.86 20.85
CA LEU A 250 -16.51 1.11 19.64
C LEU A 250 -17.15 1.76 18.41
N VAL A 251 -16.39 1.88 17.33
CA VAL A 251 -16.88 2.24 16.00
C VAL A 251 -16.83 0.99 15.11
N TYR A 252 -17.98 0.57 14.61
CA TYR A 252 -18.12 -0.54 13.66
C TYR A 252 -18.44 0.00 12.26
N ARG A 253 -17.61 -0.35 11.27
CA ARG A 253 -17.63 0.18 9.90
C ARG A 253 -17.94 -0.93 8.87
N PRO A 254 -19.22 -1.24 8.59
CA PRO A 254 -19.59 -2.17 7.53
C PRO A 254 -19.45 -1.55 6.13
N SER A 255 -19.18 -2.38 5.13
CA SER A 255 -19.34 -2.09 3.69
C SER A 255 -20.84 -2.09 3.26
N ILE A 256 -21.15 -2.15 1.96
CA ILE A 256 -22.53 -2.08 1.43
C ILE A 256 -23.37 -3.23 1.97
N VAL A 257 -24.35 -2.95 2.82
CA VAL A 257 -25.15 -3.99 3.50
C VAL A 257 -26.12 -4.71 2.54
N THR A 258 -26.03 -6.04 2.43
CA THR A 258 -26.81 -6.89 1.50
C THR A 258 -27.59 -7.99 2.24
N PRO A 259 -28.35 -8.86 1.54
CA PRO A 259 -28.97 -10.05 2.14
C PRO A 259 -27.96 -10.97 2.85
N PRO A 260 -28.36 -11.70 3.92
CA PRO A 260 -27.45 -12.54 4.67
C PRO A 260 -27.03 -13.81 3.92
N TYR A 261 -25.84 -14.33 4.23
CA TYR A 261 -25.28 -15.53 3.59
C TYR A 261 -25.82 -16.85 4.16
N VAL A 262 -25.97 -16.94 5.49
CA VAL A 262 -26.40 -18.18 6.18
C VAL A 262 -27.46 -17.90 7.25
N GLU A 263 -27.19 -16.96 8.15
CA GLU A 263 -28.07 -16.66 9.29
C GLU A 263 -28.74 -15.28 9.19
N PRO A 264 -29.95 -15.12 9.76
CA PRO A 264 -30.86 -16.19 10.19
C PRO A 264 -31.59 -16.85 9.03
N LEU A 265 -31.72 -16.16 7.91
CA LEU A 265 -32.40 -16.61 6.69
C LEU A 265 -31.58 -16.16 5.46
N PRO A 266 -31.00 -17.10 4.69
CA PRO A 266 -30.21 -16.75 3.50
C PRO A 266 -31.03 -15.94 2.49
N GLY A 267 -30.43 -14.90 1.92
CA GLY A 267 -31.08 -14.10 0.87
C GLY A 267 -32.22 -13.18 1.33
N TRP A 268 -32.52 -13.07 2.62
CA TRP A 268 -33.62 -12.19 3.11
C TRP A 268 -33.42 -10.71 2.75
N ILE A 269 -34.49 -10.07 2.22
CA ILE A 269 -34.53 -8.65 1.85
C ILE A 269 -35.58 -7.91 2.70
N GLY A 270 -35.13 -7.17 3.71
CA GLY A 270 -36.00 -6.53 4.70
C GLY A 270 -36.75 -5.25 4.32
N ASN A 271 -36.53 -4.69 3.12
CA ASN A 271 -37.18 -3.44 2.66
C ASN A 271 -37.27 -3.35 1.13
N LYS A 272 -38.50 -3.28 0.58
CA LYS A 272 -38.76 -3.14 -0.87
C LYS A 272 -38.31 -1.80 -1.48
N ASN A 273 -37.98 -0.80 -0.66
CA ASN A 273 -37.67 0.57 -1.08
C ASN A 273 -36.21 0.98 -0.79
N GLY A 274 -35.31 0.04 -0.50
CA GLY A 274 -33.89 0.31 -0.22
C GLY A 274 -33.00 0.28 -1.48
N PRO A 275 -31.82 0.93 -1.49
CA PRO A 275 -30.88 0.85 -2.62
C PRO A 275 -30.53 -0.61 -2.99
N VAL A 276 -30.35 -1.47 -1.99
CA VAL A 276 -30.14 -2.93 -2.11
C VAL A 276 -31.11 -3.59 -3.10
N VAL A 277 -32.37 -3.14 -3.17
CA VAL A 277 -33.38 -3.71 -4.08
C VAL A 277 -33.18 -3.30 -5.54
N LEU A 278 -32.55 -2.16 -5.81
CA LEU A 278 -32.22 -1.69 -7.16
C LEU A 278 -30.76 -1.99 -7.56
N THR A 279 -29.92 -2.45 -6.63
CA THR A 279 -28.49 -2.73 -6.88
C THR A 279 -28.10 -4.19 -6.66
N LEU A 280 -29.07 -5.10 -6.51
CA LEU A 280 -28.82 -6.55 -6.38
C LEU A 280 -28.46 -7.23 -7.71
N GLY A 281 -27.43 -6.67 -8.36
CA GLY A 281 -26.64 -7.26 -9.44
C GLY A 281 -25.14 -7.39 -9.10
N ILE A 282 -24.70 -7.03 -7.87
CA ILE A 282 -23.33 -7.26 -7.33
C ILE A 282 -23.33 -7.30 -5.76
N SER A 283 -22.69 -8.35 -5.21
CA SER A 283 -21.96 -8.52 -3.93
C SER A 283 -22.39 -7.97 -2.54
N LEU A 284 -22.87 -8.90 -1.69
CA LEU A 284 -22.39 -9.32 -0.34
C LEU A 284 -22.08 -8.35 0.85
N VAL A 285 -22.69 -8.63 2.03
CA VAL A 285 -22.22 -8.25 3.40
C VAL A 285 -22.61 -9.27 4.50
N LEU A 286 -21.84 -9.15 5.58
CA LEU A 286 -21.67 -9.83 6.88
C LEU A 286 -22.84 -10.00 7.89
N ASN A 287 -22.54 -10.84 8.90
CA ASN A 287 -23.11 -10.87 10.26
C ASN A 287 -22.39 -9.87 11.21
N VAL A 288 -22.98 -9.58 12.38
CA VAL A 288 -22.33 -8.80 13.46
C VAL A 288 -22.43 -9.54 14.79
N SER A 289 -21.29 -9.69 15.46
CA SER A 289 -21.15 -10.33 16.77
C SER A 289 -20.29 -9.43 17.66
N ILE A 290 -20.84 -8.93 18.76
CA ILE A 290 -20.14 -7.92 19.59
C ILE A 290 -19.09 -8.58 20.49
N ILE A 291 -17.96 -7.90 20.60
CA ILE A 291 -16.67 -8.40 21.06
C ILE A 291 -16.64 -8.55 22.59
N PHE A 292 -15.96 -9.59 23.06
CA PHE A 292 -15.80 -9.90 24.47
C PHE A 292 -14.99 -8.81 25.21
N CYS A 293 -15.63 -8.08 26.12
CA CYS A 293 -14.99 -6.93 26.80
C CYS A 293 -13.89 -7.36 27.79
N ARG A 294 -12.63 -7.22 27.39
CA ARG A 294 -11.50 -6.94 28.31
C ARG A 294 -10.97 -5.52 28.05
N LYS A 295 -10.48 -4.86 29.10
CA LYS A 295 -10.24 -3.41 29.13
C LYS A 295 -9.09 -2.95 28.21
N PHE A 296 -9.42 -2.49 27.01
CA PHE A 296 -8.53 -1.63 26.22
C PHE A 296 -8.67 -0.16 26.67
N LYS A 297 -7.54 0.56 26.76
CA LYS A 297 -7.52 1.98 27.15
C LYS A 297 -7.69 2.90 25.93
N GLY A 298 -8.94 3.09 25.52
CA GLY A 298 -9.32 4.03 24.46
C GLY A 298 -10.29 3.43 23.44
N PRO A 299 -10.96 4.28 22.64
CA PRO A 299 -11.99 3.82 21.71
C PRO A 299 -11.37 3.00 20.58
N GLN A 300 -12.12 2.02 20.09
CA GLN A 300 -11.65 1.07 19.06
C GLN A 300 -12.44 1.22 17.76
N VAL A 301 -11.82 0.86 16.64
CA VAL A 301 -12.45 0.80 15.32
C VAL A 301 -12.37 -0.62 14.79
N TYR A 302 -13.46 -1.07 14.17
CA TYR A 302 -13.56 -2.36 13.48
C TYR A 302 -14.15 -2.15 12.10
N ASN A 303 -13.38 -2.45 11.07
CA ASN A 303 -13.81 -2.46 9.68
C ASN A 303 -14.39 -3.84 9.38
N CYS A 304 -15.38 -3.86 8.49
CA CYS A 304 -16.06 -5.09 8.12
C CYS A 304 -16.29 -5.09 6.61
N ALA A 305 -15.29 -5.60 5.89
CA ALA A 305 -15.22 -5.68 4.44
C ALA A 305 -14.40 -6.92 4.03
N SER A 306 -14.53 -7.36 2.78
CA SER A 306 -13.80 -8.55 2.29
C SER A 306 -12.52 -8.22 1.50
N SER A 307 -12.23 -6.94 1.24
CA SER A 307 -11.16 -6.49 0.34
C SER A 307 -9.75 -6.95 0.72
N ASP A 308 -9.49 -7.22 2.00
CA ASP A 308 -8.19 -7.66 2.53
C ASP A 308 -8.22 -9.10 3.10
N TRP A 309 -9.26 -9.86 2.75
CA TRP A 309 -9.56 -11.18 3.29
C TRP A 309 -10.00 -12.14 2.17
N ASN A 310 -11.08 -11.79 1.48
CA ASN A 310 -11.69 -12.54 0.37
C ASN A 310 -12.19 -11.55 -0.70
N PRO A 311 -11.31 -11.00 -1.55
CA PRO A 311 -11.67 -9.91 -2.46
C PRO A 311 -12.54 -10.38 -3.63
N VAL A 312 -13.65 -9.66 -3.88
CA VAL A 312 -14.53 -9.93 -5.02
C VAL A 312 -14.17 -9.07 -6.23
N THR A 313 -13.94 -9.70 -7.38
CA THR A 313 -13.61 -9.03 -8.65
C THR A 313 -14.84 -8.84 -9.52
N PHE A 314 -14.80 -7.89 -10.46
CA PHE A 314 -15.88 -7.71 -11.46
C PHE A 314 -16.08 -8.96 -12.33
N GLY A 315 -15.01 -9.69 -12.68
CA GLY A 315 -15.12 -10.95 -13.41
C GLY A 315 -15.89 -12.01 -12.63
N LEU A 316 -15.53 -12.22 -11.36
CA LEU A 316 -16.23 -13.13 -10.45
C LEU A 316 -17.71 -12.74 -10.26
N ALA A 317 -17.97 -11.45 -10.02
CA ALA A 317 -19.32 -10.95 -9.83
C ALA A 317 -20.18 -11.06 -11.10
N ARG A 318 -19.62 -10.80 -12.29
CA ARG A 318 -20.29 -11.02 -13.58
C ARG A 318 -20.63 -12.50 -13.78
N ALA A 319 -19.66 -13.39 -13.60
CA ALA A 319 -19.86 -14.83 -13.76
C ALA A 319 -20.92 -15.37 -12.78
N ALA A 320 -20.85 -14.96 -11.51
CA ALA A 320 -21.82 -15.36 -10.48
C ALA A 320 -23.23 -14.79 -10.73
N THR A 321 -23.35 -13.51 -11.10
CA THR A 321 -24.66 -12.88 -11.40
C THR A 321 -25.31 -13.49 -12.63
N LEU A 322 -24.57 -13.72 -13.72
CA LEU A 322 -25.10 -14.38 -14.92
C LEU A 322 -25.52 -15.83 -14.63
N ARG A 323 -24.66 -16.62 -13.96
CA ARG A 323 -24.99 -17.98 -13.53
C ARG A 323 -26.25 -18.03 -12.67
N ALA A 324 -26.39 -17.13 -11.69
CA ALA A 324 -27.59 -17.05 -10.86
C ALA A 324 -28.83 -16.67 -11.70
N ALA A 325 -28.71 -15.68 -12.61
CA ALA A 325 -29.79 -15.23 -13.47
C ALA A 325 -30.31 -16.35 -14.40
N TYR A 326 -29.43 -17.16 -15.00
CA TYR A 326 -29.82 -18.32 -15.80
C TYR A 326 -30.44 -19.45 -14.96
N LYS A 327 -29.97 -19.63 -13.72
CA LYS A 327 -30.47 -20.66 -12.81
C LYS A 327 -31.87 -20.33 -12.27
N PHE A 328 -32.14 -19.05 -12.00
CA PHE A 328 -33.32 -18.56 -11.27
C PHE A 328 -34.09 -17.38 -11.94
N PRO A 329 -34.27 -17.33 -13.28
CA PRO A 329 -34.80 -16.16 -13.99
C PRO A 329 -36.24 -15.82 -13.54
N SER A 330 -36.58 -14.52 -13.47
CA SER A 330 -37.89 -14.07 -12.98
C SER A 330 -38.99 -14.10 -14.06
N LEU A 331 -40.25 -14.33 -13.67
CA LEU A 331 -41.41 -14.14 -14.55
C LEU A 331 -41.54 -12.69 -15.05
N LYS A 332 -41.00 -11.71 -14.31
CA LYS A 332 -41.11 -10.28 -14.60
C LYS A 332 -39.91 -9.74 -15.40
N MET A 333 -39.11 -10.65 -15.95
CA MET A 333 -37.95 -10.34 -16.76
C MET A 333 -38.36 -9.94 -18.18
N ALA A 334 -37.92 -8.76 -18.64
CA ALA A 334 -38.23 -8.20 -19.96
C ALA A 334 -37.10 -8.37 -20.99
N TRP A 335 -35.89 -8.73 -20.54
CA TRP A 335 -34.68 -8.87 -21.36
C TRP A 335 -33.93 -10.14 -20.98
N TYR A 336 -33.24 -10.76 -21.94
CA TYR A 336 -32.29 -11.82 -21.64
C TYR A 336 -31.20 -11.28 -20.69
N PRO A 337 -30.76 -12.04 -19.66
CA PRO A 337 -29.84 -11.50 -18.67
C PRO A 337 -28.42 -11.35 -19.25
N PHE A 338 -28.04 -10.11 -19.57
CA PHE A 338 -26.68 -9.73 -19.96
C PHE A 338 -26.08 -8.72 -18.98
N LEU A 339 -24.74 -8.67 -18.92
CA LEU A 339 -23.99 -7.66 -18.16
C LEU A 339 -22.80 -7.18 -18.99
N VAL A 340 -22.80 -5.89 -19.30
CA VAL A 340 -21.77 -5.19 -20.08
C VAL A 340 -21.09 -4.16 -19.17
N TYR A 341 -19.78 -4.25 -19.04
CA TYR A 341 -18.97 -3.19 -18.41
C TYR A 341 -18.51 -2.20 -19.47
N VAL A 342 -18.55 -0.91 -19.16
CA VAL A 342 -18.33 0.16 -20.13
C VAL A 342 -17.15 1.02 -19.68
N PRO A 343 -16.08 1.20 -20.48
CA PRO A 343 -14.85 1.86 -20.04
C PRO A 343 -14.95 3.38 -19.98
N ASN A 344 -16.02 4.00 -20.52
CA ASN A 344 -16.23 5.43 -20.49
C ASN A 344 -17.70 5.81 -20.31
N PHE A 345 -17.94 7.00 -19.77
CA PHE A 345 -19.29 7.50 -19.44
C PHE A 345 -20.16 7.80 -20.68
N PRO A 346 -19.66 8.36 -21.80
CA PRO A 346 -20.48 8.57 -23.01
C PRO A 346 -21.11 7.28 -23.56
N LEU A 347 -20.35 6.18 -23.65
CA LEU A 347 -20.87 4.90 -24.12
C LEU A 347 -21.86 4.28 -23.12
N LEU A 348 -21.68 4.51 -21.81
CA LEU A 348 -22.66 4.12 -20.79
C LEU A 348 -23.99 4.85 -20.97
N VAL A 349 -23.97 6.15 -21.31
CA VAL A 349 -25.18 6.92 -21.63
C VAL A 349 -25.87 6.38 -22.88
N ILE A 350 -25.12 6.04 -23.94
CA ILE A 350 -25.67 5.46 -25.17
C ILE A 350 -26.38 4.13 -24.87
N PHE A 351 -25.70 3.17 -24.22
CA PHE A 351 -26.31 1.88 -23.86
C PHE A 351 -27.50 2.04 -22.90
N HIS A 352 -27.46 3.01 -21.97
CA HIS A 352 -28.58 3.30 -21.08
C HIS A 352 -29.81 3.85 -21.83
N VAL A 353 -29.60 4.68 -22.85
CA VAL A 353 -30.70 5.14 -23.73
C VAL A 353 -31.29 3.95 -24.50
N LEU A 354 -30.44 3.15 -25.15
CA LEU A 354 -30.85 2.04 -26.02
C LEU A 354 -31.56 0.90 -25.28
N PHE A 355 -30.99 0.40 -24.17
CA PHE A 355 -31.50 -0.81 -23.49
C PHE A 355 -32.49 -0.52 -22.36
N HIS A 356 -32.65 0.73 -21.92
CA HIS A 356 -33.54 1.08 -20.81
C HIS A 356 -34.52 2.21 -21.12
N ILE A 357 -34.08 3.36 -21.66
CA ILE A 357 -34.99 4.50 -21.88
C ILE A 357 -35.93 4.26 -23.06
N LEU A 358 -35.43 3.91 -24.25
CA LEU A 358 -36.28 3.66 -25.43
C LEU A 358 -37.31 2.53 -25.21
N PRO A 359 -36.94 1.37 -24.61
CA PRO A 359 -37.90 0.31 -24.29
C PRO A 359 -38.94 0.75 -23.27
N ALA A 360 -38.56 1.55 -22.26
CA ALA A 360 -39.52 2.07 -21.29
C ALA A 360 -40.52 3.05 -21.91
N ILE A 361 -40.09 3.89 -22.87
CA ILE A 361 -40.98 4.73 -23.67
C ILE A 361 -41.97 3.87 -24.46
N ILE A 362 -41.49 2.82 -25.15
CA ILE A 362 -42.35 1.92 -25.93
C ILE A 362 -43.37 1.21 -25.03
N VAL A 363 -42.96 0.68 -23.87
CA VAL A 363 -43.85 0.03 -22.90
C VAL A 363 -44.90 1.01 -22.38
N ASP A 364 -44.52 2.24 -22.03
CA ASP A 364 -45.47 3.24 -21.53
C ASP A 364 -46.43 3.75 -22.61
N ILE A 365 -46.01 3.83 -23.88
CA ILE A 365 -46.91 4.08 -25.02
C ILE A 365 -47.92 2.93 -25.19
N VAL A 366 -47.48 1.67 -25.09
CA VAL A 366 -48.38 0.50 -25.16
C VAL A 366 -49.35 0.47 -23.97
N LEU A 367 -48.91 0.82 -22.76
CA LEU A 367 -49.78 0.94 -21.59
C LEU A 367 -50.82 2.05 -21.79
N LEU A 368 -50.42 3.22 -22.28
CA LEU A 368 -51.34 4.34 -22.60
C LEU A 368 -52.37 3.95 -23.67
N ALA A 369 -51.94 3.24 -24.73
CA ALA A 369 -52.84 2.69 -25.75
C ALA A 369 -53.85 1.68 -25.16
N GLN A 370 -53.42 0.88 -24.18
CA GLN A 370 -54.28 -0.01 -23.38
C GLN A 370 -55.08 0.70 -22.28
N ARG A 371 -55.06 2.04 -22.21
CA ARG A 371 -55.67 2.89 -21.16
C ARG A 371 -55.21 2.55 -19.73
N LYS A 372 -54.00 2.01 -19.59
CA LYS A 372 -53.33 1.74 -18.32
C LYS A 372 -52.41 2.90 -17.95
N THR A 373 -52.03 2.99 -16.68
CA THR A 373 -51.09 4.02 -16.21
C THR A 373 -49.66 3.71 -16.68
N PRO A 374 -48.94 4.69 -17.25
CA PRO A 374 -47.52 4.54 -17.57
C PRO A 374 -46.70 4.44 -16.26
N MET A 375 -45.67 3.59 -16.27
CA MET A 375 -44.87 3.27 -15.10
C MET A 375 -43.43 2.83 -15.41
N ALA A 376 -43.13 2.40 -16.64
CA ALA A 376 -41.83 1.87 -17.02
C ALA A 376 -40.75 2.95 -17.00
N ILE A 377 -41.02 4.14 -17.54
CA ILE A 377 -40.04 5.24 -17.55
C ILE A 377 -39.79 5.78 -16.14
N SER A 378 -40.81 5.74 -15.27
CA SER A 378 -40.72 6.03 -13.84
C SER A 378 -39.93 4.96 -13.07
N ALA A 379 -39.96 3.70 -13.50
CA ALA A 379 -39.10 2.65 -12.96
C ALA A 379 -37.65 2.84 -13.39
N VAL A 380 -37.39 3.04 -14.69
CA VAL A 380 -36.04 3.27 -15.23
C VAL A 380 -35.41 4.51 -14.60
N TRP A 381 -36.10 5.65 -14.55
CA TRP A 381 -35.55 6.87 -13.94
C TRP A 381 -35.13 6.69 -12.48
N ARG A 382 -35.87 5.88 -11.70
CA ARG A 382 -35.45 5.48 -10.34
C ARG A 382 -34.18 4.65 -10.37
N VAL A 383 -34.07 3.63 -11.25
CA VAL A 383 -32.83 2.84 -11.42
C VAL A 383 -31.65 3.76 -11.75
N THR A 384 -31.74 4.58 -12.80
CA THR A 384 -30.67 5.51 -13.24
C THR A 384 -30.22 6.43 -12.11
N LYS A 385 -31.19 6.96 -11.36
CA LYS A 385 -30.95 7.87 -10.24
C LYS A 385 -30.16 7.20 -9.11
N PHE A 386 -30.50 5.97 -8.72
CA PHE A 386 -29.74 5.21 -7.72
C PHE A 386 -28.37 4.77 -8.25
N SER A 387 -28.27 4.29 -9.49
CA SER A 387 -26.99 3.89 -10.09
C SER A 387 -26.00 5.06 -10.17
N ARG A 388 -26.46 6.30 -10.40
CA ARG A 388 -25.61 7.50 -10.40
C ARG A 388 -25.13 7.89 -8.99
N ILE A 389 -25.85 7.51 -7.93
CA ILE A 389 -25.43 7.76 -6.53
C ILE A 389 -24.41 6.69 -6.09
N LEU A 390 -24.57 5.45 -6.55
CA LEU A 390 -23.71 4.33 -6.18
C LEU A 390 -22.50 4.14 -7.10
N SER A 391 -22.45 4.81 -8.26
CA SER A 391 -21.40 4.66 -9.27
C SER A 391 -19.99 4.71 -8.69
N HIS A 392 -19.65 5.75 -7.92
CA HIS A 392 -18.34 5.91 -7.29
C HIS A 392 -17.93 4.69 -6.43
N PHE A 393 -18.87 4.14 -5.65
CA PHE A 393 -18.66 2.99 -4.76
C PHE A 393 -18.55 1.65 -5.52
N ILE A 394 -19.00 1.60 -6.78
CA ILE A 394 -19.02 0.40 -7.62
C ILE A 394 -17.96 0.46 -8.74
N SER A 395 -17.52 1.64 -9.16
CA SER A 395 -16.52 1.83 -10.24
C SER A 395 -15.07 1.87 -9.75
N SER A 396 -14.86 1.90 -8.43
CA SER A 396 -13.55 2.14 -7.81
C SER A 396 -13.16 0.97 -6.90
N SER A 397 -11.87 0.80 -6.63
CA SER A 397 -11.35 -0.25 -5.75
C SER A 397 -10.53 0.35 -4.61
N TRP A 398 -10.67 -0.26 -3.42
CA TRP A 398 -10.02 0.15 -2.18
C TRP A 398 -9.62 -1.07 -1.37
N ILE A 399 -8.53 -0.96 -0.62
CA ILE A 399 -8.11 -1.98 0.34
C ILE A 399 -8.59 -1.54 1.73
N ILE A 400 -9.81 -1.92 2.10
CA ILE A 400 -10.27 -1.79 3.48
C ILE A 400 -9.63 -2.93 4.26
N LYS A 401 -8.81 -2.59 5.26
CA LYS A 401 -8.15 -3.52 6.19
C LYS A 401 -9.09 -3.90 7.32
N SER A 402 -9.05 -5.16 7.76
CA SER A 402 -9.96 -5.73 8.77
C SER A 402 -9.20 -6.45 9.90
N ASP A 403 -7.92 -6.14 10.08
CA ASP A 403 -6.95 -6.83 10.94
C ASP A 403 -7.36 -6.94 12.44
N ASN A 404 -7.98 -5.93 13.04
CA ASN A 404 -8.57 -5.98 14.39
C ASN A 404 -9.72 -7.01 14.47
N LEU A 405 -10.54 -7.12 13.41
CA LEU A 405 -11.61 -8.12 13.33
C LEU A 405 -11.05 -9.55 13.21
N LYS A 406 -9.91 -9.73 12.51
CA LYS A 406 -9.17 -11.01 12.48
C LYS A 406 -8.65 -11.38 13.87
N ASP A 407 -8.10 -10.41 14.59
CA ASP A 407 -7.64 -10.53 15.98
C ASP A 407 -8.80 -10.83 16.96
N VAL A 408 -10.04 -10.41 16.69
CA VAL A 408 -11.22 -10.93 17.43
C VAL A 408 -11.40 -12.42 17.17
N GLN A 409 -11.40 -12.85 15.90
CA GLN A 409 -11.65 -14.24 15.53
C GLN A 409 -10.62 -15.22 16.14
N THR A 410 -9.33 -14.85 16.21
CA THR A 410 -8.28 -15.70 16.81
C THR A 410 -8.40 -15.89 18.33
N ARG A 411 -9.23 -15.08 19.01
CA ARG A 411 -9.42 -15.09 20.47
C ARG A 411 -10.74 -15.71 20.93
N MET A 412 -11.65 -16.02 20.03
CA MET A 412 -12.93 -16.68 20.34
C MET A 412 -12.71 -18.18 20.62
N ASN A 413 -13.50 -18.77 21.52
CA ASN A 413 -13.53 -20.23 21.70
C ASN A 413 -14.39 -20.90 20.61
N ALA A 414 -14.34 -22.23 20.55
CA ALA A 414 -15.10 -23.00 19.55
C ALA A 414 -16.62 -22.75 19.63
N ALA A 415 -17.15 -22.57 20.84
CA ALA A 415 -18.54 -22.24 21.09
C ALA A 415 -18.94 -20.87 20.50
N ASP A 416 -18.17 -19.82 20.79
CA ASP A 416 -18.39 -18.48 20.21
C ASP A 416 -18.24 -18.50 18.68
N LEU A 417 -17.24 -19.20 18.11
CA LEU A 417 -17.07 -19.28 16.66
C LEU A 417 -18.24 -20.00 15.96
N LYS A 418 -18.81 -21.03 16.62
CA LYS A 418 -19.96 -21.80 16.14
C LYS A 418 -21.27 -21.03 16.26
N GLU A 419 -21.49 -20.34 17.38
CA GLU A 419 -22.72 -19.57 17.61
C GLU A 419 -22.70 -18.21 16.91
N PHE A 420 -21.55 -17.56 16.74
CA PHE A 420 -21.41 -16.18 16.27
C PHE A 420 -20.52 -16.01 15.02
N PRO A 421 -20.65 -16.82 13.95
CA PRO A 421 -19.72 -16.86 12.82
C PRO A 421 -19.73 -15.57 11.97
N PHE A 422 -18.55 -15.01 11.72
CA PHE A 422 -18.35 -13.85 10.84
C PHE A 422 -17.13 -13.95 9.90
N ASP A 423 -16.49 -15.13 9.81
CA ASP A 423 -15.35 -15.35 8.91
C ASP A 423 -15.73 -15.08 7.45
N LEU A 424 -15.03 -14.15 6.79
CA LEU A 424 -15.27 -13.79 5.40
C LEU A 424 -14.52 -14.67 4.39
N ASN A 425 -13.53 -15.46 4.81
CA ASN A 425 -12.74 -16.32 3.92
C ASN A 425 -13.53 -17.54 3.45
N VAL A 426 -14.45 -18.04 4.29
CA VAL A 426 -15.32 -19.20 4.00
C VAL A 426 -16.56 -18.85 3.17
N VAL A 427 -16.64 -17.62 2.65
CA VAL A 427 -17.82 -17.11 1.93
C VAL A 427 -17.72 -17.40 0.43
N ASP A 428 -18.65 -18.21 -0.08
CA ASP A 428 -18.82 -18.48 -1.50
C ASP A 428 -19.70 -17.39 -2.15
N TRP A 429 -19.04 -16.59 -3.00
CA TRP A 429 -19.65 -15.51 -3.79
C TRP A 429 -20.74 -15.99 -4.74
N TYR A 430 -20.60 -17.18 -5.34
CA TYR A 430 -21.64 -17.77 -6.18
C TYR A 430 -22.86 -18.13 -5.34
N ARG A 431 -22.66 -18.80 -4.20
CA ARG A 431 -23.76 -19.21 -3.31
C ARG A 431 -24.50 -18.02 -2.70
N LEU A 432 -23.83 -16.92 -2.35
CA LEU A 432 -24.56 -15.71 -1.94
C LEU A 432 -25.33 -15.11 -3.10
N ILE A 433 -24.72 -14.91 -4.28
CA ILE A 433 -25.41 -14.24 -5.40
C ILE A 433 -26.62 -15.07 -5.88
N GLU A 434 -26.52 -16.41 -5.88
CA GLU A 434 -27.66 -17.31 -6.04
C GLU A 434 -28.73 -17.10 -4.94
N SER A 435 -28.35 -17.02 -3.66
CA SER A 435 -29.28 -16.83 -2.52
C SER A 435 -29.96 -15.45 -2.53
N ALA A 436 -29.24 -14.40 -2.87
CA ALA A 436 -29.76 -13.03 -2.93
C ALA A 436 -30.75 -12.86 -4.09
N LEU A 437 -30.52 -13.55 -5.23
CA LEU A 437 -31.47 -13.58 -6.34
C LEU A 437 -32.74 -14.38 -6.00
N LEU A 438 -32.63 -15.47 -5.22
CA LEU A 438 -33.80 -16.17 -4.67
C LEU A 438 -34.61 -15.26 -3.73
N GLY A 439 -33.94 -14.44 -2.92
CA GLY A 439 -34.57 -13.36 -2.14
C GLY A 439 -35.30 -12.33 -3.00
N PHE A 440 -34.67 -11.91 -4.10
CA PHE A 440 -35.25 -10.96 -5.06
C PHE A 440 -36.51 -11.53 -5.75
N ARG A 441 -36.51 -12.82 -6.15
CA ARG A 441 -37.71 -13.53 -6.63
C ARG A 441 -38.85 -13.47 -5.61
N SER A 442 -38.57 -13.84 -4.37
CA SER A 442 -39.57 -13.83 -3.28
C SER A 442 -40.17 -12.42 -3.09
N MET A 443 -39.33 -11.39 -3.11
CA MET A 443 -39.76 -9.99 -3.01
C MET A 443 -40.60 -9.54 -4.22
N LEU A 444 -40.32 -10.04 -5.43
CA LEU A 444 -41.13 -9.87 -6.64
C LEU A 444 -42.44 -10.68 -6.60
N HIS A 445 -42.66 -11.55 -5.61
CA HIS A 445 -43.75 -12.53 -5.53
C HIS A 445 -43.66 -13.66 -6.59
N ASP A 446 -42.46 -13.97 -7.07
CA ASP A 446 -42.19 -15.17 -7.85
C ASP A 446 -41.98 -16.35 -6.88
N THR A 447 -42.82 -17.38 -6.97
CA THR A 447 -42.74 -18.58 -6.13
C THR A 447 -41.71 -19.60 -6.68
N PRO A 448 -41.40 -20.70 -5.97
CA PRO A 448 -40.59 -21.79 -6.51
C PRO A 448 -41.23 -22.43 -7.74
N GLU A 449 -42.55 -22.61 -7.73
CA GLU A 449 -43.34 -23.26 -8.79
C GLU A 449 -43.40 -22.41 -10.06
N SER A 450 -43.13 -21.09 -9.98
CA SER A 450 -43.08 -20.21 -11.15
C SER A 450 -41.79 -20.34 -11.96
N LEU A 451 -40.76 -21.02 -11.43
CA LEU A 451 -39.44 -21.13 -12.07
C LEU A 451 -39.45 -21.78 -13.47
N PRO A 452 -40.19 -22.87 -13.76
CA PRO A 452 -40.24 -23.46 -15.10
C PRO A 452 -40.86 -22.51 -16.13
N ALA A 453 -41.94 -21.82 -15.75
CA ALA A 453 -42.59 -20.82 -16.60
C ALA A 453 -41.66 -19.62 -16.88
N ALA A 454 -40.88 -19.19 -15.88
CA ALA A 454 -39.91 -18.12 -16.05
C ALA A 454 -38.69 -18.50 -16.90
N LYS A 455 -38.23 -19.76 -16.84
CA LYS A 455 -37.22 -20.29 -17.78
C LYS A 455 -37.75 -20.31 -19.22
N ARG A 456 -38.99 -20.77 -19.43
CA ARG A 456 -39.65 -20.70 -20.75
C ARG A 456 -39.81 -19.26 -21.25
N ASN A 457 -40.07 -18.30 -20.37
CA ASN A 457 -40.07 -16.87 -20.73
C ASN A 457 -38.67 -16.38 -21.14
N MET A 458 -37.61 -16.81 -20.46
CA MET A 458 -36.22 -16.51 -20.84
C MET A 458 -35.85 -17.06 -22.22
N GLU A 459 -36.29 -18.28 -22.55
CA GLU A 459 -36.11 -18.91 -23.87
C GLU A 459 -36.85 -18.12 -24.97
N ILE A 460 -38.08 -17.68 -24.71
CA ILE A 460 -38.87 -16.84 -25.63
C ILE A 460 -38.19 -15.49 -25.86
N VAL A 461 -37.70 -14.82 -24.80
CA VAL A 461 -36.98 -13.55 -24.93
C VAL A 461 -35.65 -13.71 -25.65
N LEU A 462 -34.93 -14.82 -25.44
CA LEU A 462 -33.72 -15.14 -26.21
C LEU A 462 -34.02 -15.32 -27.70
N LEU A 463 -35.12 -15.99 -28.05
CA LEU A 463 -35.55 -16.14 -29.45
C LEU A 463 -35.94 -14.79 -30.09
N ILE A 464 -36.62 -13.91 -29.35
CA ILE A 464 -36.95 -12.55 -29.82
C ILE A 464 -35.67 -11.72 -30.03
N MET A 465 -34.65 -11.89 -29.19
CA MET A 465 -33.35 -11.21 -29.32
C MET A 465 -32.43 -11.83 -30.39
N LYS A 466 -32.87 -12.89 -31.10
CA LYS A 466 -32.15 -13.49 -32.24
C LYS A 466 -32.63 -13.01 -33.62
N CYS A 467 -33.50 -12.01 -33.69
CA CYS A 467 -33.83 -11.35 -34.96
C CYS A 467 -32.76 -10.31 -35.35
N ASP A 468 -31.88 -10.75 -36.25
CA ASP A 468 -31.06 -9.99 -37.21
C ASP A 468 -29.94 -9.05 -36.68
N ASP A 469 -28.80 -9.08 -37.40
CA ASP A 469 -27.67 -8.14 -37.37
C ASP A 469 -26.94 -7.86 -36.03
N PHE A 470 -26.93 -8.80 -35.07
CA PHE A 470 -26.07 -8.70 -33.87
C PHE A 470 -25.20 -9.93 -33.51
N GLN A 471 -25.15 -10.98 -34.33
CA GLN A 471 -24.27 -12.14 -34.10
C GLN A 471 -22.81 -11.89 -34.56
N ASN A 472 -22.62 -11.36 -35.78
CA ASN A 472 -21.32 -11.19 -36.47
C ASN A 472 -20.30 -10.23 -35.81
N HIS A 473 -20.51 -9.81 -34.57
CA HIS A 473 -19.58 -8.98 -33.76
C HIS A 473 -19.59 -9.36 -32.26
N CYS A 474 -20.22 -10.48 -31.90
CA CYS A 474 -20.25 -11.01 -30.53
C CYS A 474 -19.87 -12.50 -30.45
N GLU A 475 -19.91 -13.24 -31.56
CA GLU A 475 -19.42 -14.62 -31.63
C GLU A 475 -17.89 -14.67 -31.46
N ASP A 476 -17.13 -13.78 -32.11
CA ASP A 476 -15.68 -13.55 -31.90
C ASP A 476 -15.28 -13.23 -30.44
N VAL A 477 -16.23 -12.90 -29.55
CA VAL A 477 -15.98 -12.57 -28.14
C VAL A 477 -16.60 -13.61 -27.18
N CYS A 478 -17.25 -14.64 -27.73
CA CYS A 478 -17.81 -15.77 -26.99
C CYS A 478 -17.10 -17.10 -27.32
N ASP A 479 -16.71 -17.31 -28.58
CA ASP A 479 -16.06 -18.54 -29.04
C ASP A 479 -14.58 -18.62 -28.60
N ASP A 480 -13.90 -17.46 -28.53
CA ASP A 480 -12.59 -17.27 -27.87
C ASP A 480 -12.57 -17.71 -26.38
N PHE A 481 -13.75 -17.95 -25.77
CA PHE A 481 -13.92 -18.50 -24.42
C PHE A 481 -14.61 -19.88 -24.38
N LEU A 482 -14.92 -20.47 -25.53
CA LEU A 482 -15.41 -21.85 -25.65
C LEU A 482 -14.29 -22.80 -26.08
N ASP A 483 -13.37 -22.39 -26.97
CA ASP A 483 -12.35 -23.31 -27.53
C ASP A 483 -11.15 -23.59 -26.61
N GLU A 484 -10.83 -22.76 -25.60
CA GLU A 484 -9.87 -23.15 -24.56
C GLU A 484 -10.45 -24.16 -23.53
N PHE A 485 -11.78 -24.33 -23.51
CA PHE A 485 -12.38 -25.56 -22.98
C PHE A 485 -12.53 -26.56 -24.11
N ASN A 486 -11.43 -27.24 -24.37
CA ASN A 486 -11.40 -28.53 -25.06
C ASN A 486 -12.30 -29.49 -24.27
N TYR A 487 -13.60 -29.50 -24.57
CA TYR A 487 -14.54 -30.47 -24.05
C TYR A 487 -14.04 -31.81 -24.57
N PRO A 488 -13.60 -32.72 -23.69
CA PRO A 488 -13.31 -34.07 -24.13
C PRO A 488 -14.61 -34.60 -24.69
N GLN A 489 -14.61 -34.91 -25.99
CA GLN A 489 -15.72 -35.65 -26.56
C GLN A 489 -15.81 -36.93 -25.74
N VAL A 490 -17.01 -37.20 -25.19
CA VAL A 490 -17.28 -38.47 -24.54
C VAL A 490 -17.33 -39.48 -25.67
N ASP A 491 -16.18 -40.05 -25.96
CA ASP A 491 -16.01 -41.14 -26.90
C ASP A 491 -16.74 -42.34 -26.31
N GLU A 492 -17.91 -42.65 -26.89
CA GLU A 492 -18.85 -43.62 -26.31
C GLU A 492 -18.31 -45.06 -26.38
N ASP A 493 -17.17 -45.27 -27.06
CA ASP A 493 -16.40 -46.52 -27.11
C ASP A 493 -15.20 -46.56 -26.11
N THR A 494 -14.93 -45.52 -25.31
CA THR A 494 -13.79 -45.52 -24.36
C THR A 494 -14.06 -46.24 -23.04
N GLU A 495 -13.36 -47.37 -22.83
CA GLU A 495 -13.17 -47.98 -21.51
C GLU A 495 -12.50 -46.98 -20.55
N ALA A 496 -12.97 -46.89 -19.32
CA ALA A 496 -12.60 -45.86 -18.35
C ALA A 496 -11.35 -46.25 -17.53
N ASP A 497 -10.19 -46.29 -18.19
CA ASP A 497 -8.87 -46.51 -17.58
C ASP A 497 -8.66 -45.64 -16.31
N VAL A 498 -8.15 -46.24 -15.22
CA VAL A 498 -8.04 -45.63 -13.89
C VAL A 498 -6.62 -45.75 -13.35
N ASP A 499 -5.88 -44.65 -13.41
CA ASP A 499 -4.43 -44.60 -13.22
C ASP A 499 -4.04 -43.79 -11.98
N LEU A 500 -2.89 -44.10 -11.34
CA LEU A 500 -2.43 -43.39 -10.15
C LEU A 500 -1.76 -42.07 -10.53
N HIS A 501 -2.41 -40.93 -10.30
CA HIS A 501 -1.77 -39.62 -10.55
C HIS A 501 -0.68 -39.31 -9.52
N CYS A 502 -1.00 -39.39 -8.22
CA CYS A 502 -0.01 -39.29 -7.13
C CYS A 502 -0.49 -39.91 -5.82
N THR A 503 0.40 -40.14 -4.85
CA THR A 503 0.06 -40.54 -3.49
C THR A 503 0.91 -39.86 -2.41
N GLY A 504 0.58 -40.10 -1.14
CA GLY A 504 1.23 -39.63 0.07
C GLY A 504 0.58 -40.31 1.29
N GLY A 505 1.10 -40.12 2.50
CA GLY A 505 0.56 -40.82 3.68
C GLY A 505 -0.93 -40.60 3.94
N HIS A 506 -1.45 -39.40 3.63
CA HIS A 506 -2.85 -39.02 3.88
C HIS A 506 -3.64 -38.61 2.62
N VAL A 507 -3.07 -38.76 1.42
CA VAL A 507 -3.66 -38.28 0.16
C VAL A 507 -3.40 -39.25 -0.99
N MET A 508 -4.34 -39.31 -1.93
CA MET A 508 -4.17 -39.98 -3.21
C MET A 508 -4.92 -39.21 -4.28
N MET A 509 -4.31 -39.06 -5.45
CA MET A 509 -4.95 -38.55 -6.66
C MET A 509 -4.95 -39.66 -7.70
N ILE A 510 -6.12 -39.94 -8.28
CA ILE A 510 -6.25 -40.84 -9.44
C ILE A 510 -6.62 -40.02 -10.67
N LYS A 511 -6.15 -40.46 -11.83
CA LYS A 511 -6.52 -39.96 -13.16
C LYS A 511 -7.44 -40.98 -13.83
N PHE A 512 -8.36 -40.51 -14.66
CA PHE A 512 -9.28 -41.35 -15.44
C PHE A 512 -9.70 -40.66 -16.73
N ASN A 513 -10.24 -41.43 -17.68
CA ASN A 513 -10.73 -40.89 -18.95
C ASN A 513 -11.82 -39.82 -18.70
N PRO A 514 -11.76 -38.64 -19.34
CA PRO A 514 -12.54 -37.49 -18.87
C PRO A 514 -14.06 -37.67 -19.01
N GLY A 515 -14.83 -37.32 -17.98
CA GLY A 515 -16.28 -37.53 -18.00
C GLY A 515 -17.01 -37.07 -16.75
N MET A 516 -18.13 -37.73 -16.44
CA MET A 516 -18.90 -37.52 -15.22
C MET A 516 -19.15 -38.87 -14.53
N TYR A 517 -18.47 -39.08 -13.41
CA TYR A 517 -18.45 -40.38 -12.73
C TYR A 517 -18.96 -40.28 -11.30
N ILE A 518 -19.62 -41.34 -10.83
CA ILE A 518 -19.62 -41.67 -9.40
C ILE A 518 -18.35 -42.47 -9.14
N ILE A 519 -17.55 -42.06 -8.16
CA ILE A 519 -16.40 -42.85 -7.68
C ILE A 519 -16.73 -43.45 -6.32
N GLU A 520 -16.75 -44.78 -6.22
CA GLU A 520 -16.77 -45.52 -4.95
C GLU A 520 -15.34 -45.79 -4.47
N GLN A 521 -15.06 -45.57 -3.19
CA GLN A 521 -13.80 -45.98 -2.56
C GLN A 521 -13.98 -47.26 -1.72
N SER A 522 -13.22 -48.29 -2.07
CA SER A 522 -13.06 -49.52 -1.27
C SER A 522 -11.74 -49.48 -0.49
N VAL A 523 -11.75 -50.04 0.72
CA VAL A 523 -10.56 -50.21 1.57
C VAL A 523 -10.37 -51.71 1.79
N SER A 524 -9.13 -52.20 1.84
CA SER A 524 -8.83 -53.64 1.97
C SER A 524 -9.49 -54.34 3.17
N ASN A 525 -9.84 -53.60 4.23
CA ASN A 525 -10.41 -54.14 5.47
C ASN A 525 -11.89 -53.75 5.73
N SER A 526 -12.60 -53.10 4.78
CA SER A 526 -14.00 -52.69 4.99
C SER A 526 -14.82 -52.52 3.71
N SER A 527 -16.14 -52.73 3.79
CA SER A 527 -17.07 -52.46 2.69
C SER A 527 -17.15 -50.96 2.34
N SER A 528 -17.41 -50.66 1.05
CA SER A 528 -17.51 -49.32 0.46
C SER A 528 -18.33 -48.34 1.31
N ASN A 529 -17.78 -47.15 1.55
CA ASN A 529 -18.37 -46.12 2.43
C ASN A 529 -18.26 -44.68 1.90
N VAL A 530 -17.63 -44.44 0.74
CA VAL A 530 -17.50 -43.10 0.16
C VAL A 530 -17.83 -43.15 -1.33
N THR A 531 -18.98 -42.60 -1.71
CA THR A 531 -19.36 -42.25 -3.08
C THR A 531 -19.11 -40.75 -3.31
N LYS A 532 -18.35 -40.42 -4.36
CA LYS A 532 -18.00 -39.03 -4.71
C LYS A 532 -18.27 -38.79 -6.20
N THR A 533 -19.26 -37.93 -6.51
CA THR A 533 -19.54 -37.53 -7.89
C THR A 533 -18.50 -36.52 -8.36
N ILE A 534 -17.83 -36.79 -9.47
CA ILE A 534 -16.75 -35.94 -10.01
C ILE A 534 -16.95 -35.73 -11.50
N LYS A 535 -16.79 -34.48 -11.95
CA LYS A 535 -16.74 -34.10 -13.36
C LYS A 535 -15.33 -33.62 -13.69
N GLY A 536 -14.68 -34.25 -14.67
CA GLY A 536 -13.28 -34.02 -15.02
C GLY A 536 -12.56 -35.33 -15.32
N SER A 537 -11.24 -35.34 -15.13
CA SER A 537 -10.34 -36.47 -15.42
C SER A 537 -9.36 -36.82 -14.28
N ILE A 538 -9.46 -36.13 -13.14
CA ILE A 538 -8.62 -36.35 -11.95
C ILE A 538 -9.49 -36.23 -10.69
N ALA A 539 -9.24 -37.08 -9.70
CA ALA A 539 -9.94 -37.09 -8.41
C ALA A 539 -8.97 -37.18 -7.23
N THR A 540 -9.03 -36.19 -6.33
CA THR A 540 -8.28 -36.19 -5.06
C THR A 540 -9.10 -36.80 -3.93
N PHE A 541 -8.46 -37.68 -3.16
CA PHE A 541 -8.94 -38.27 -1.92
C PHE A 541 -7.97 -37.90 -0.79
N THR A 542 -8.49 -37.43 0.33
CA THR A 542 -7.73 -36.95 1.50
C THR A 542 -8.20 -37.64 2.77
N ASN A 543 -7.50 -37.41 3.88
CA ASN A 543 -7.71 -38.08 5.18
C ASN A 543 -7.57 -39.60 5.10
N LEU A 544 -6.71 -40.07 4.19
CA LEU A 544 -6.37 -41.49 4.08
C LEU A 544 -5.46 -41.92 5.24
N THR A 545 -5.44 -43.22 5.51
CA THR A 545 -4.55 -43.84 6.51
C THR A 545 -3.23 -44.19 5.83
N PRO A 546 -2.07 -43.91 6.43
CA PRO A 546 -0.76 -44.33 5.91
C PRO A 546 -0.64 -45.86 5.80
N GLY A 547 0.07 -46.35 4.78
CA GLY A 547 0.32 -47.78 4.56
C GLY A 547 -0.90 -48.64 4.18
N ILE A 548 -2.05 -48.05 3.84
CA ILE A 548 -3.30 -48.77 3.57
C ILE A 548 -3.59 -48.86 2.07
N LYS A 549 -4.14 -50.01 1.66
CA LYS A 549 -4.58 -50.27 0.28
C LYS A 549 -6.00 -49.78 0.03
N TYR A 550 -6.15 -48.97 -1.01
CA TYR A 550 -7.37 -48.37 -1.51
C TYR A 550 -7.60 -48.78 -2.97
N ARG A 551 -8.87 -48.92 -3.36
CA ARG A 551 -9.27 -49.23 -4.73
C ARG A 551 -10.55 -48.50 -5.08
N TYR A 552 -10.66 -48.05 -6.32
CA TYR A 552 -11.74 -47.19 -6.76
C TYR A 552 -12.63 -47.89 -7.79
N ARG A 553 -13.92 -47.57 -7.79
CA ARG A 553 -14.84 -47.95 -8.88
C ARG A 553 -15.48 -46.73 -9.50
N LEU A 554 -15.48 -46.67 -10.83
CA LEU A 554 -16.00 -45.56 -11.61
C LEU A 554 -17.27 -46.00 -12.35
N TYR A 555 -18.36 -45.28 -12.11
CA TYR A 555 -19.64 -45.45 -12.82
C TYR A 555 -19.84 -44.20 -13.69
N ASN A 556 -19.64 -44.30 -15.02
CA ASN A 556 -19.86 -43.20 -15.96
C ASN A 556 -21.37 -42.94 -16.17
N PHE A 557 -21.77 -41.68 -16.22
CA PHE A 557 -23.12 -41.24 -16.61
C PHE A 557 -23.18 -40.98 -18.11
N THR A 558 -23.83 -41.87 -18.86
CA THR A 558 -24.08 -41.70 -20.30
C THR A 558 -25.48 -41.11 -20.55
N LYS A 559 -25.82 -40.84 -21.82
CA LYS A 559 -27.17 -40.40 -22.20
C LYS A 559 -28.25 -41.46 -21.92
N GLU A 560 -27.84 -42.73 -21.82
CA GLU A 560 -28.73 -43.89 -21.67
C GLU A 560 -28.91 -44.33 -20.21
N GLY A 561 -28.01 -43.92 -19.30
CA GLY A 561 -28.12 -44.21 -17.87
C GLY A 561 -26.78 -44.24 -17.15
N ILE A 562 -26.67 -45.13 -16.15
CA ILE A 562 -25.43 -45.41 -15.44
C ILE A 562 -24.80 -46.67 -16.05
N SER A 563 -23.56 -46.54 -16.50
CA SER A 563 -22.75 -47.64 -17.04
C SER A 563 -22.39 -48.71 -15.99
N ARG A 564 -21.80 -49.83 -16.44
CA ARG A 564 -21.23 -50.82 -15.51
C ARG A 564 -20.01 -50.22 -14.79
N PRO A 565 -19.79 -50.51 -13.51
CA PRO A 565 -18.63 -50.00 -12.79
C PRO A 565 -17.33 -50.64 -13.25
N GLU A 566 -16.43 -49.81 -13.75
CA GLU A 566 -15.02 -50.18 -13.94
C GLU A 566 -14.28 -50.07 -12.61
N THR A 567 -13.31 -50.94 -12.36
CA THR A 567 -12.65 -51.09 -11.05
C THR A 567 -11.14 -50.98 -11.23
N SER A 568 -10.51 -50.02 -10.53
CA SER A 568 -9.05 -49.83 -10.57
C SER A 568 -8.30 -51.01 -9.96
N GLU A 569 -6.98 -51.04 -10.14
CA GLU A 569 -6.12 -51.84 -9.27
C GLU A 569 -6.03 -51.27 -7.84
N TRP A 570 -5.41 -52.03 -6.94
CA TRP A 570 -5.17 -51.60 -5.55
C TRP A 570 -3.94 -50.68 -5.43
N PHE A 571 -4.19 -49.40 -5.20
CA PHE A 571 -3.16 -48.41 -4.87
C PHE A 571 -2.88 -48.41 -3.35
N THR A 572 -1.66 -48.06 -2.94
CA THR A 572 -1.25 -48.03 -1.52
C THR A 572 -0.80 -46.61 -1.17
N THR A 573 -1.22 -46.09 -0.01
CA THR A 573 -0.66 -44.85 0.55
C THR A 573 0.74 -45.09 1.13
N TYR A 574 1.58 -44.06 1.16
CA TYR A 574 2.88 -44.13 1.85
C TYR A 574 2.71 -44.47 3.33
N GLU A 575 3.70 -45.14 3.92
CA GLU A 575 3.82 -45.31 5.37
C GLU A 575 4.22 -43.97 6.04
N ALA A 576 4.10 -43.85 7.37
CA ALA A 576 4.29 -42.57 8.06
C ALA A 576 5.76 -42.08 8.09
N ASP A 577 6.69 -43.02 7.96
CA ASP A 577 8.15 -42.89 7.90
C ASP A 577 8.71 -43.23 6.51
N TYR A 578 7.85 -43.48 5.51
CA TYR A 578 8.30 -43.72 4.14
C TYR A 578 8.96 -42.47 3.55
N ARG A 579 10.18 -42.66 3.02
CA ARG A 579 10.98 -41.60 2.40
C ARG A 579 10.83 -41.65 0.86
N PRO A 580 10.24 -40.64 0.21
CA PRO A 580 9.99 -40.68 -1.23
C PRO A 580 11.25 -40.62 -2.09
N LEU A 581 11.09 -41.04 -3.36
CA LEU A 581 12.13 -41.01 -4.38
C LEU A 581 12.28 -39.61 -5.02
N PRO A 582 13.49 -39.23 -5.45
CA PRO A 582 13.74 -37.95 -6.12
C PRO A 582 13.13 -37.89 -7.52
N VAL A 583 12.62 -36.71 -7.92
CA VAL A 583 12.02 -36.52 -9.26
C VAL A 583 12.99 -36.89 -10.39
N LYS A 584 12.48 -37.58 -11.42
CA LYS A 584 13.29 -38.20 -12.49
C LYS A 584 14.00 -37.16 -13.35
N SER A 585 13.30 -36.11 -13.73
CA SER A 585 13.80 -35.04 -14.60
C SER A 585 13.09 -33.72 -14.29
N ILE A 586 13.72 -32.61 -14.66
CA ILE A 586 13.18 -31.24 -14.54
C ILE A 586 13.46 -30.54 -15.86
N THR A 587 12.48 -29.83 -16.41
CA THR A 587 12.55 -29.21 -17.73
C THR A 587 11.97 -27.79 -17.72
N LEU A 588 12.61 -26.90 -18.48
CA LEU A 588 12.08 -25.57 -18.77
C LEU A 588 11.15 -25.68 -19.98
N LEU A 589 9.84 -25.47 -19.79
CA LEU A 589 8.86 -25.49 -20.88
C LEU A 589 8.83 -24.15 -21.62
N LYS A 590 8.98 -23.04 -20.90
CA LYS A 590 8.83 -21.69 -21.45
C LYS A 590 9.68 -20.68 -20.68
N LEU A 591 10.20 -19.68 -21.39
CA LEU A 591 10.82 -18.48 -20.82
C LEU A 591 10.38 -17.27 -21.67
N GLU A 592 9.67 -16.32 -21.09
CA GLU A 592 9.11 -15.16 -21.80
C GLU A 592 9.17 -13.87 -20.97
N ALA A 593 9.08 -12.71 -21.61
CA ALA A 593 8.98 -11.42 -20.93
C ALA A 593 7.53 -11.12 -20.48
N GLU A 594 7.36 -10.46 -19.35
CA GLU A 594 6.04 -10.15 -18.79
C GLU A 594 5.30 -9.10 -19.64
N LYS A 595 4.04 -9.35 -19.99
CA LYS A 595 3.26 -8.52 -20.94
C LYS A 595 2.99 -7.07 -20.48
N MET A 596 3.18 -6.77 -19.18
CA MET A 596 2.97 -5.42 -18.62
C MET A 596 4.26 -4.70 -18.23
N ASP A 597 5.34 -5.42 -17.91
CA ASP A 597 6.64 -4.84 -17.56
C ASP A 597 7.74 -5.52 -18.38
N LYS A 598 8.34 -4.76 -19.31
CA LYS A 598 9.36 -5.25 -20.25
C LYS A 598 10.69 -5.64 -19.58
N CYS A 599 10.86 -5.36 -18.29
CA CYS A 599 12.09 -5.59 -17.54
C CYS A 599 12.10 -6.89 -16.71
N ASN A 600 11.01 -7.66 -16.70
CA ASN A 600 10.89 -8.94 -15.99
C ASN A 600 10.72 -10.13 -16.95
N LEU A 601 11.29 -11.28 -16.57
CA LEU A 601 11.11 -12.57 -17.23
C LEU A 601 10.33 -13.55 -16.34
N ARG A 602 9.55 -14.42 -16.98
CA ARG A 602 8.77 -15.51 -16.37
C ARG A 602 9.14 -16.84 -17.01
N ALA A 603 9.38 -17.85 -16.19
CA ALA A 603 9.69 -19.22 -16.59
C ALA A 603 8.59 -20.20 -16.17
N GLU A 604 8.23 -21.11 -17.06
CA GLU A 604 7.38 -22.27 -16.77
C GLU A 604 8.28 -23.51 -16.65
N VAL A 605 8.27 -24.15 -15.47
CA VAL A 605 9.12 -25.30 -15.16
C VAL A 605 8.24 -26.51 -14.89
N ALA A 606 8.49 -27.59 -15.63
CA ALA A 606 7.89 -28.90 -15.42
C ALA A 606 8.89 -29.87 -14.79
N PHE A 607 8.38 -30.96 -14.23
CA PHE A 607 9.19 -32.05 -13.70
C PHE A 607 8.48 -33.39 -13.89
N GLU A 608 9.26 -34.45 -14.05
CA GLU A 608 8.76 -35.81 -14.15
C GLU A 608 8.76 -36.43 -12.74
N PRO A 609 7.60 -36.86 -12.21
CA PRO A 609 7.53 -37.46 -10.89
C PRO A 609 8.32 -38.77 -10.83
N ALA A 610 8.75 -39.14 -9.64
CA ALA A 610 9.34 -40.44 -9.38
C ALA A 610 8.29 -41.57 -9.46
N GLU A 611 8.72 -42.83 -9.42
CA GLU A 611 7.86 -44.00 -9.69
C GLU A 611 6.83 -44.26 -8.57
N ASP A 612 7.15 -43.82 -7.36
CA ASP A 612 6.26 -43.73 -6.20
C ASP A 612 5.27 -42.55 -6.27
N ARG A 613 5.43 -41.64 -7.24
CA ARG A 613 4.58 -40.48 -7.57
C ARG A 613 4.07 -39.69 -6.35
N SER A 614 4.95 -38.97 -5.63
CA SER A 614 4.49 -38.14 -4.50
C SER A 614 3.48 -37.05 -4.91
N CYS A 615 2.54 -36.73 -4.03
CA CYS A 615 1.65 -35.57 -4.15
C CYS A 615 2.25 -34.25 -3.60
N TYR A 616 3.44 -34.29 -2.99
CA TYR A 616 4.07 -33.15 -2.32
C TYR A 616 5.55 -33.01 -2.70
N TYR A 617 5.98 -31.78 -2.97
CA TYR A 617 7.36 -31.44 -3.32
C TYR A 617 7.77 -30.12 -2.67
N ASN A 618 9.02 -29.99 -2.20
CA ASN A 618 9.62 -28.68 -1.92
C ASN A 618 10.46 -28.23 -3.12
N VAL A 619 10.25 -26.99 -3.56
CA VAL A 619 11.00 -26.34 -4.64
C VAL A 619 11.85 -25.22 -4.06
N LEU A 620 13.16 -25.32 -4.24
CA LEU A 620 14.14 -24.31 -3.86
C LEU A 620 14.84 -23.80 -5.13
N SER A 621 14.62 -22.53 -5.47
CA SER A 621 15.12 -21.86 -6.68
C SER A 621 15.97 -20.65 -6.30
N TRP A 622 17.14 -20.49 -6.92
CA TRP A 622 18.02 -19.34 -6.66
C TRP A 622 18.81 -18.85 -7.88
N GLY A 623 18.95 -17.53 -7.97
CA GLY A 623 19.91 -16.84 -8.83
C GLY A 623 21.27 -16.67 -8.14
N GLU A 624 21.86 -15.48 -8.28
CA GLU A 624 23.04 -15.06 -7.51
C GLU A 624 22.62 -14.63 -6.07
N GLU A 625 23.55 -14.09 -5.28
CA GLU A 625 23.54 -14.02 -3.79
C GLU A 625 22.29 -13.45 -3.07
N HIS A 626 21.27 -12.94 -3.77
CA HIS A 626 20.09 -12.29 -3.18
C HIS A 626 18.72 -12.81 -3.68
N ASP A 627 18.66 -13.74 -4.66
CA ASP A 627 17.40 -14.16 -5.30
C ASP A 627 16.91 -15.56 -4.84
N LEU A 628 16.74 -15.81 -3.53
CA LEU A 628 16.37 -17.14 -3.00
C LEU A 628 14.85 -17.30 -2.81
N TRP A 629 14.27 -18.33 -3.44
CA TRP A 629 12.86 -18.71 -3.35
C TRP A 629 12.73 -20.16 -2.83
N ASN A 630 11.93 -20.38 -1.79
CA ASN A 630 11.65 -21.73 -1.25
C ASN A 630 10.13 -21.89 -1.05
N PHE A 631 9.50 -22.86 -1.71
CA PHE A 631 8.05 -23.07 -1.64
C PHE A 631 7.62 -24.52 -1.89
N ASN A 632 6.58 -24.95 -1.19
CA ASN A 632 5.98 -26.27 -1.37
C ASN A 632 4.98 -26.28 -2.54
N VAL A 633 5.08 -27.31 -3.39
CA VAL A 633 4.16 -27.63 -4.48
C VAL A 633 3.37 -28.89 -4.08
N ALA A 634 2.06 -28.73 -3.89
CA ALA A 634 1.17 -29.79 -3.43
C ALA A 634 0.03 -30.06 -4.43
N GLN A 635 -0.37 -31.32 -4.57
CA GLN A 635 -1.62 -31.79 -5.20
C GLN A 635 -1.91 -31.19 -6.59
N LYS A 636 -0.86 -30.99 -7.41
CA LYS A 636 -1.00 -30.39 -8.74
C LYS A 636 -1.60 -31.40 -9.74
N PRO A 637 -2.58 -31.00 -10.58
CA PRO A 637 -3.12 -31.85 -11.64
C PRO A 637 -2.16 -32.03 -12.83
N VAL A 638 -1.10 -31.20 -12.93
CA VAL A 638 -0.01 -31.33 -13.90
C VAL A 638 1.29 -30.98 -13.16
N PHE A 639 2.35 -31.77 -13.31
CA PHE A 639 3.63 -31.61 -12.60
C PHE A 639 4.46 -30.43 -13.14
N ARG A 640 3.95 -29.21 -12.92
CA ARG A 640 4.56 -27.93 -13.32
C ARG A 640 4.24 -26.79 -12.37
N PHE A 641 5.10 -25.79 -12.38
CA PHE A 641 4.96 -24.51 -11.65
C PHE A 641 5.63 -23.38 -12.45
N GLU A 642 5.53 -22.16 -11.93
CA GLU A 642 6.03 -20.95 -12.57
C GLU A 642 6.99 -20.22 -11.65
N LEU A 643 7.98 -19.54 -12.23
CA LEU A 643 8.92 -18.64 -11.57
C LEU A 643 8.81 -17.27 -12.26
N ASN A 644 8.44 -16.24 -11.51
CA ASN A 644 8.25 -14.87 -12.01
C ASN A 644 9.43 -13.98 -11.59
N ASP A 645 9.41 -12.70 -11.98
CA ASP A 645 10.40 -11.69 -11.57
C ASP A 645 11.87 -12.00 -11.95
N LEU A 646 12.12 -12.99 -12.81
CA LEU A 646 13.48 -13.41 -13.20
C LEU A 646 14.18 -12.28 -13.96
N LYS A 647 15.49 -12.13 -13.73
CA LYS A 647 16.29 -11.06 -14.37
C LYS A 647 17.05 -11.58 -15.58
N PHE A 648 17.22 -10.72 -16.58
CA PHE A 648 18.03 -10.97 -17.79
C PHE A 648 19.51 -11.23 -17.44
N SER A 649 20.22 -11.94 -18.32
CA SER A 649 21.65 -12.29 -18.18
C SER A 649 22.02 -13.02 -16.87
N ARG A 650 21.09 -13.73 -16.23
CA ARG A 650 21.32 -14.46 -14.98
C ARG A 650 21.17 -15.97 -15.15
N THR A 651 21.90 -16.69 -14.32
CA THR A 651 21.80 -18.15 -14.25
C THR A 651 20.99 -18.52 -13.02
N HIS A 652 19.92 -19.29 -13.21
CA HIS A 652 19.05 -19.74 -12.14
C HIS A 652 19.18 -21.25 -11.97
N ASN A 653 19.35 -21.67 -10.71
CA ASN A 653 19.34 -23.06 -10.30
C ASN A 653 17.98 -23.35 -9.65
N VAL A 654 17.36 -24.46 -10.01
CA VAL A 654 16.10 -24.94 -9.44
C VAL A 654 16.36 -26.34 -8.91
N THR A 655 15.96 -26.58 -7.67
CA THR A 655 16.01 -27.91 -7.05
C THR A 655 14.63 -28.32 -6.58
N ILE A 656 14.31 -29.60 -6.75
CA ILE A 656 13.03 -30.18 -6.36
C ILE A 656 13.30 -31.44 -5.53
N SER A 657 12.64 -31.54 -4.38
CA SER A 657 12.67 -32.71 -3.50
C SER A 657 11.25 -33.19 -3.25
N SER A 658 11.01 -34.49 -3.32
CA SER A 658 9.73 -35.14 -3.03
C SER A 658 9.54 -35.25 -1.51
N LEU A 659 8.33 -35.00 -1.01
CA LEU A 659 8.01 -34.98 0.42
C LEU A 659 6.96 -36.05 0.79
N ASN A 660 7.00 -36.55 2.02
CA ASN A 660 5.91 -37.30 2.65
C ASN A 660 5.45 -36.57 3.91
N GLY A 661 4.54 -35.61 3.75
CA GLY A 661 4.20 -34.66 4.81
C GLY A 661 5.37 -33.72 5.14
N ASP A 662 5.51 -33.37 6.41
CA ASP A 662 6.55 -32.46 6.90
C ASP A 662 7.79 -33.18 7.50
N THR A 663 7.79 -34.52 7.52
CA THR A 663 8.80 -35.34 8.23
C THR A 663 9.92 -35.86 7.34
N GLU A 664 9.59 -36.44 6.18
CA GLU A 664 10.56 -37.13 5.31
C GLU A 664 10.63 -36.53 3.90
N SER A 665 11.85 -36.49 3.35
CA SER A 665 12.16 -35.82 2.07
C SER A 665 13.24 -36.53 1.25
N SER A 666 13.06 -36.59 -0.07
CA SER A 666 14.04 -37.16 -0.99
C SER A 666 15.35 -36.35 -1.04
N SER A 667 16.39 -36.89 -1.67
CA SER A 667 17.46 -36.04 -2.22
C SER A 667 16.86 -35.04 -3.21
N ALA A 668 17.43 -33.84 -3.32
CA ALA A 668 16.94 -32.83 -4.26
C ALA A 668 17.55 -33.02 -5.65
N THR A 669 16.71 -33.19 -6.68
CA THR A 669 17.13 -33.17 -8.09
C THR A 669 17.37 -31.73 -8.51
N ALA A 670 18.49 -31.45 -9.18
CA ALA A 670 18.90 -30.10 -9.58
C ALA A 670 18.81 -29.88 -11.10
N PHE A 671 18.37 -28.68 -11.49
CA PHE A 671 18.30 -28.19 -12.86
C PHE A 671 18.78 -26.75 -12.93
N LYS A 672 19.34 -26.34 -14.07
CA LYS A 672 20.02 -25.06 -14.23
C LYS A 672 19.74 -24.48 -15.61
N PHE A 673 19.20 -23.26 -15.65
CA PHE A 673 18.92 -22.54 -16.88
C PHE A 673 19.47 -21.11 -16.84
N HIS A 674 19.69 -20.55 -18.02
CA HIS A 674 20.22 -19.20 -18.20
C HIS A 674 19.12 -18.35 -18.83
N THR A 675 18.93 -17.12 -18.35
CA THR A 675 18.03 -16.17 -18.99
C THR A 675 18.72 -15.44 -20.13
N PHE A 676 17.94 -15.07 -21.16
CA PHE A 676 18.42 -14.22 -22.25
C PHE A 676 19.02 -12.92 -21.71
N SER A 677 19.98 -12.33 -22.42
CA SER A 677 20.35 -10.95 -22.16
C SER A 677 19.28 -9.99 -22.68
N CYS A 678 19.23 -8.79 -22.09
CA CYS A 678 18.34 -7.72 -22.55
C CYS A 678 18.58 -7.42 -24.05
N LEU A 679 19.85 -7.36 -24.48
CA LEU A 679 20.21 -6.95 -25.83
C LEU A 679 19.90 -8.04 -26.89
N GLU A 680 20.02 -9.33 -26.56
CA GLU A 680 19.57 -10.43 -27.43
C GLU A 680 18.06 -10.41 -27.68
N TYR A 681 17.27 -9.97 -26.69
CA TYR A 681 15.81 -9.94 -26.77
C TYR A 681 15.24 -8.64 -27.37
N CYS A 682 15.79 -7.48 -26.99
CA CYS A 682 15.29 -6.17 -27.40
C CYS A 682 16.06 -5.52 -28.55
N ASN A 683 17.35 -5.84 -28.73
CA ASN A 683 18.25 -5.28 -29.76
C ASN A 683 18.25 -3.73 -29.84
N ASP A 684 18.15 -3.06 -28.68
CA ASP A 684 17.93 -1.61 -28.58
C ASP A 684 18.67 -1.02 -27.37
N LEU A 685 19.68 -0.18 -27.62
CA LEU A 685 20.45 0.53 -26.57
C LEU A 685 19.66 1.64 -25.86
N THR A 686 18.45 1.99 -26.30
CA THR A 686 17.53 2.86 -25.54
C THR A 686 16.69 2.11 -24.50
N THR A 687 16.67 0.78 -24.57
CA THR A 687 16.01 -0.12 -23.62
C THR A 687 17.02 -0.91 -22.78
N CYS A 688 18.18 -1.26 -23.35
CA CYS A 688 19.20 -2.12 -22.72
C CYS A 688 20.57 -1.47 -22.58
N ALA A 689 21.31 -1.88 -21.54
CA ALA A 689 22.70 -1.44 -21.32
C ALA A 689 23.66 -1.97 -22.41
N PRO A 690 24.78 -1.29 -22.69
CA PRO A 690 25.75 -1.73 -23.69
C PRO A 690 26.53 -2.98 -23.28
N GLU A 691 27.14 -3.65 -24.26
CA GLU A 691 28.18 -4.65 -24.00
C GLU A 691 29.36 -4.06 -23.20
N SER A 692 30.06 -4.92 -22.48
CA SER A 692 31.28 -4.54 -21.75
C SER A 692 32.45 -4.28 -22.71
N VAL A 693 33.22 -3.23 -22.43
CA VAL A 693 34.27 -2.73 -23.34
C VAL A 693 35.39 -3.75 -23.55
N LYS A 694 35.61 -4.14 -24.80
CA LYS A 694 36.62 -5.14 -25.19
C LYS A 694 37.94 -4.46 -25.54
N GLY A 695 39.07 -5.04 -25.12
CA GLY A 695 40.41 -4.63 -25.58
C GLY A 695 40.99 -3.34 -24.98
N LEU A 696 40.56 -2.91 -23.79
CA LEU A 696 41.11 -1.74 -23.07
C LEU A 696 42.64 -1.84 -22.87
N ARG A 697 43.36 -0.75 -23.18
CA ARG A 697 44.80 -0.56 -22.96
C ARG A 697 45.11 0.88 -22.55
N ALA A 698 46.26 1.09 -21.91
CA ALA A 698 46.73 2.42 -21.55
C ALA A 698 48.27 2.52 -21.64
N GLU A 699 48.75 3.63 -22.18
CA GLU A 699 50.17 4.00 -22.37
C GLU A 699 50.43 5.32 -21.65
N CYS A 700 51.55 5.42 -20.93
CA CYS A 700 51.87 6.59 -20.08
C CYS A 700 53.22 7.21 -20.46
N THR A 701 53.26 8.54 -20.51
CA THR A 701 54.47 9.35 -20.73
C THR A 701 54.64 10.36 -19.59
N TYR A 702 55.88 10.79 -19.34
CA TYR A 702 56.21 11.76 -18.29
C TYR A 702 56.98 12.93 -18.90
N ASN A 703 56.47 14.15 -18.72
CA ASN A 703 56.96 15.35 -19.41
C ASN A 703 57.80 16.29 -18.51
N GLY A 704 58.24 15.80 -17.34
CA GLY A 704 59.13 16.55 -16.43
C GLY A 704 58.43 17.20 -15.23
N GLU A 705 57.12 17.40 -15.29
CA GLU A 705 56.30 17.88 -14.16
C GLU A 705 55.11 16.95 -13.88
N PHE A 706 54.40 16.51 -14.92
CA PHE A 706 53.21 15.66 -14.82
C PHE A 706 53.30 14.41 -15.71
N TYR A 707 52.44 13.44 -15.41
CA TYR A 707 52.18 12.31 -16.30
C TYR A 707 51.06 12.63 -17.29
N GLU A 708 51.19 12.04 -18.47
CA GLU A 708 50.15 11.96 -19.49
C GLU A 708 49.79 10.50 -19.72
N LEU A 709 48.52 10.25 -20.05
CA LEU A 709 47.98 8.91 -20.24
C LEU A 709 47.11 8.86 -21.49
N LYS A 710 47.50 8.00 -22.43
CA LYS A 710 46.70 7.65 -23.61
C LYS A 710 46.00 6.32 -23.35
N ILE A 711 44.66 6.33 -23.36
CA ILE A 711 43.82 5.14 -23.13
C ILE A 711 43.06 4.83 -24.41
N TYR A 712 42.96 3.55 -24.80
CA TYR A 712 42.23 3.13 -26.00
C TYR A 712 41.58 1.74 -25.85
N TRP A 713 40.55 1.47 -26.65
CA TRP A 713 39.72 0.27 -26.61
C TRP A 713 39.13 -0.08 -28.00
N ASN A 714 38.59 -1.30 -28.15
CA ASN A 714 38.00 -1.74 -29.42
C ASN A 714 36.66 -1.02 -29.69
N LYS A 715 36.33 -0.78 -30.96
CA LYS A 715 35.00 -0.28 -31.35
C LYS A 715 33.91 -1.32 -31.03
N SER A 716 32.80 -0.84 -30.45
CA SER A 716 31.59 -1.63 -30.19
C SER A 716 30.78 -1.89 -31.47
N LEU A 717 30.01 -2.98 -31.48
CA LEU A 717 29.04 -3.31 -32.54
C LEU A 717 27.87 -2.33 -32.60
N GLN A 718 27.46 -1.80 -31.44
CA GLN A 718 26.48 -0.72 -31.30
C GLN A 718 27.13 0.39 -30.49
N GLU A 719 27.13 1.62 -31.00
CA GLU A 719 27.79 2.75 -30.34
C GLU A 719 26.96 3.21 -29.13
N PRO A 720 27.53 3.24 -27.90
CA PRO A 720 26.84 3.75 -26.72
C PRO A 720 26.73 5.28 -26.77
N ASP A 721 26.03 5.89 -25.81
CA ASP A 721 25.96 7.35 -25.71
C ASP A 721 27.29 7.93 -25.21
N SER A 722 27.93 7.27 -24.23
CA SER A 722 29.24 7.65 -23.70
C SER A 722 30.03 6.48 -23.10
N TYR A 723 31.32 6.71 -22.84
CA TYR A 723 32.12 5.91 -21.92
C TYR A 723 32.54 6.78 -20.73
N THR A 724 32.47 6.24 -19.52
CA THR A 724 33.06 6.84 -18.31
C THR A 724 34.34 6.08 -17.96
N ILE A 725 35.41 6.82 -17.74
CA ILE A 725 36.77 6.33 -17.47
C ILE A 725 37.19 6.83 -16.09
N GLU A 726 37.60 5.92 -15.22
CA GLU A 726 38.12 6.22 -13.88
C GLU A 726 39.60 5.81 -13.79
N ILE A 727 40.44 6.67 -13.19
CA ILE A 727 41.85 6.39 -12.91
C ILE A 727 42.08 6.49 -11.40
N ASP A 728 42.60 5.40 -10.83
CA ASP A 728 42.83 5.18 -9.41
C ASP A 728 44.32 4.85 -9.20
N SER A 729 45.02 5.58 -8.32
CA SER A 729 46.44 5.36 -8.03
C SER A 729 46.64 5.13 -6.53
N PRO A 730 46.98 3.90 -6.08
CA PRO A 730 47.08 3.58 -4.65
C PRO A 730 48.18 4.36 -3.93
N GLY A 731 47.78 5.47 -3.29
CA GLY A 731 48.67 6.39 -2.57
C GLY A 731 48.20 7.84 -2.56
N ASP A 732 47.31 8.22 -3.49
CA ASP A 732 46.60 9.50 -3.51
C ASP A 732 45.12 9.29 -3.13
N ASP A 733 44.49 10.27 -2.47
CA ASP A 733 43.04 10.27 -2.19
C ASP A 733 42.21 10.71 -3.42
N GLN A 734 42.87 11.16 -4.49
CA GLN A 734 42.24 11.71 -5.69
C GLN A 734 42.01 10.66 -6.79
N VAL A 735 40.75 10.22 -6.96
CA VAL A 735 40.33 9.41 -8.12
C VAL A 735 39.92 10.33 -9.26
N TYR A 736 40.61 10.24 -10.40
CA TYR A 736 40.26 10.99 -11.60
C TYR A 736 39.12 10.32 -12.37
N SER A 737 38.15 11.08 -12.87
CA SER A 737 37.00 10.54 -13.62
C SER A 737 36.66 11.43 -14.81
N PHE A 738 36.53 10.81 -15.99
CA PHE A 738 36.33 11.47 -17.27
C PHE A 738 35.17 10.80 -18.02
N SER A 739 34.40 11.58 -18.78
CA SER A 739 33.36 11.04 -19.68
C SER A 739 33.66 11.43 -21.12
N VAL A 740 33.49 10.47 -22.03
CA VAL A 740 33.94 10.52 -23.42
C VAL A 740 32.78 10.09 -24.33
N PRO A 741 32.46 10.77 -25.44
CA PRO A 741 31.38 10.37 -26.35
C PRO A 741 31.54 8.94 -26.88
N GLY A 742 30.45 8.18 -27.00
CA GLY A 742 30.49 6.74 -27.28
C GLY A 742 30.96 6.33 -28.69
N ASN A 743 31.13 7.30 -29.59
CA ASN A 743 31.76 7.13 -30.90
C ASN A 743 33.32 7.16 -30.85
N ARG A 744 33.91 7.46 -29.68
CA ARG A 744 35.37 7.41 -29.47
C ARG A 744 35.84 6.00 -29.13
N THR A 745 37.10 5.73 -29.47
CA THR A 745 37.85 4.51 -29.14
C THR A 745 39.19 4.81 -28.47
N GLU A 746 39.51 6.09 -28.26
CA GLU A 746 40.68 6.56 -27.53
C GLU A 746 40.38 7.88 -26.80
N VAL A 747 41.13 8.14 -25.72
CA VAL A 747 41.21 9.42 -25.02
C VAL A 747 42.66 9.72 -24.64
N TYR A 748 42.98 11.01 -24.54
CA TYR A 748 44.26 11.53 -24.09
C TYR A 748 44.01 12.42 -22.87
N ILE A 749 44.78 12.20 -21.80
CA ILE A 749 44.61 12.89 -20.52
C ILE A 749 45.99 13.34 -20.05
N SER A 750 46.19 14.65 -19.90
CA SER A 750 47.42 15.25 -19.40
C SER A 750 47.26 15.77 -17.96
N ASN A 751 48.37 16.24 -17.37
CA ASN A 751 48.41 16.85 -16.04
C ASN A 751 47.97 15.92 -14.89
N LEU A 752 48.21 14.61 -15.03
CA LEU A 752 47.92 13.63 -13.98
C LEU A 752 49.08 13.52 -12.99
N ASN A 753 48.76 13.45 -11.69
CA ASN A 753 49.67 12.98 -10.67
C ASN A 753 49.44 11.48 -10.46
N LEU A 754 50.39 10.63 -10.86
CA LEU A 754 50.26 9.17 -10.78
C LEU A 754 51.38 8.59 -9.92
N GLY A 755 51.02 7.77 -8.95
CA GLY A 755 51.95 6.94 -8.20
C GLY A 755 52.50 5.76 -9.03
N PRO A 756 53.47 5.00 -8.50
CA PRO A 756 54.18 3.94 -9.23
C PRO A 756 53.30 2.79 -9.72
N LYS A 757 52.04 2.73 -9.27
CA LYS A 757 50.98 1.87 -9.81
C LYS A 757 49.73 2.72 -10.04
N TYR A 758 49.03 2.47 -11.15
CA TYR A 758 47.72 3.05 -11.42
C TYR A 758 46.79 2.02 -12.06
N LYS A 759 45.49 2.25 -11.93
CA LYS A 759 44.40 1.38 -12.38
C LYS A 759 43.45 2.20 -13.24
N VAL A 760 43.24 1.76 -14.48
CA VAL A 760 42.28 2.37 -15.40
C VAL A 760 41.05 1.48 -15.44
N ARG A 761 39.86 2.05 -15.21
CA ARG A 761 38.56 1.40 -15.38
C ARG A 761 37.77 2.13 -16.46
N ILE A 762 37.03 1.39 -17.28
CA ILE A 762 36.08 1.94 -18.26
C ILE A 762 34.70 1.29 -18.10
N ILE A 763 33.65 2.08 -18.34
CA ILE A 763 32.23 1.71 -18.34
C ILE A 763 31.61 2.33 -19.58
N ALA A 764 30.76 1.61 -20.31
CA ALA A 764 29.91 2.19 -21.36
C ALA A 764 28.53 2.57 -20.78
N GLU A 765 28.03 3.78 -21.07
CA GLU A 765 26.70 4.27 -20.69
C GLU A 765 25.83 4.45 -21.94
N SER A 766 24.58 3.94 -21.92
CA SER A 766 23.52 4.30 -22.87
C SER A 766 22.23 4.69 -22.16
N LEU A 767 21.25 5.18 -22.94
CA LEU A 767 19.85 5.35 -22.52
C LEU A 767 19.19 4.09 -21.96
N GLY A 768 19.77 2.89 -22.12
CA GLY A 768 19.29 1.63 -21.55
C GLY A 768 20.06 1.14 -20.31
N GLY A 769 21.12 1.83 -19.88
CA GLY A 769 21.87 1.51 -18.66
C GLY A 769 23.40 1.58 -18.83
N ILE A 770 24.13 0.88 -17.95
CA ILE A 770 25.60 0.86 -17.95
C ILE A 770 26.15 -0.56 -18.08
N SER A 771 27.26 -0.72 -18.81
CA SER A 771 27.95 -2.01 -18.95
C SER A 771 28.63 -2.45 -17.65
N LEU A 772 29.08 -3.70 -17.56
CA LEU A 772 29.99 -4.09 -16.48
C LEU A 772 31.32 -3.32 -16.63
N PRO A 773 31.95 -2.91 -15.51
CA PRO A 773 33.21 -2.17 -15.54
C PRO A 773 34.38 -3.09 -15.90
N VAL A 774 35.15 -2.70 -16.92
CA VAL A 774 36.38 -3.38 -17.32
C VAL A 774 37.57 -2.56 -16.81
N ALA A 775 38.57 -3.20 -16.21
CA ALA A 775 39.72 -2.50 -15.65
C ALA A 775 41.06 -3.21 -15.89
N ILE A 776 42.12 -2.41 -16.02
CA ILE A 776 43.52 -2.83 -16.15
C ILE A 776 44.37 -2.16 -15.07
N GLU A 777 45.46 -2.81 -14.67
CA GLU A 777 46.43 -2.28 -13.69
C GLU A 777 47.82 -2.20 -14.34
N ASN A 778 48.41 -1.01 -14.26
CA ASN A 778 49.67 -0.66 -14.90
C ASN A 778 50.68 -0.18 -13.85
N PHE A 779 51.97 -0.25 -14.19
CA PHE A 779 53.09 0.19 -13.35
C PHE A 779 53.96 1.20 -14.10
N ILE A 780 54.48 2.18 -13.38
CA ILE A 780 55.43 3.17 -13.91
C ILE A 780 56.85 2.64 -13.68
N SER A 781 57.64 2.49 -14.75
CA SER A 781 58.98 1.90 -14.67
C SER A 781 60.04 2.94 -14.33
N GLU A 782 60.47 3.02 -13.07
CA GLU A 782 61.62 3.83 -12.67
C GLU A 782 62.92 3.31 -13.33
N GLN A 783 63.60 4.17 -14.08
CA GLN A 783 65.04 4.07 -14.32
C GLN A 783 65.73 5.27 -13.66
N THR A 784 66.73 4.99 -12.80
CA THR A 784 67.68 5.94 -12.20
C THR A 784 67.08 7.04 -11.28
N THR A 785 67.59 7.34 -10.07
CA THR A 785 68.85 6.92 -9.41
C THR A 785 68.69 6.79 -7.89
N GLY A 786 69.18 5.70 -7.31
CA GLY A 786 69.08 5.45 -5.86
C GLY A 786 70.25 5.99 -5.02
N MET A 787 70.23 7.28 -4.68
CA MET A 787 70.89 7.89 -3.50
C MET A 787 70.04 9.11 -3.10
N ILE A 788 69.45 9.19 -1.91
CA ILE A 788 70.12 9.19 -0.59
C ILE A 788 69.57 8.12 0.36
N PHE A 789 70.47 7.58 1.19
CA PHE A 789 70.14 6.60 2.22
C PHE A 789 69.21 7.14 3.32
N SER A 790 68.18 6.35 3.64
CA SER A 790 67.97 5.79 4.98
C SER A 790 68.52 6.62 6.16
N ARG A 791 67.75 7.61 6.63
CA ARG A 791 67.96 8.20 7.97
C ARG A 791 66.85 7.95 8.99
N TYR A 792 65.73 7.33 8.58
CA TYR A 792 64.59 7.03 9.49
C TYR A 792 63.95 5.63 9.30
N TYR A 793 64.76 4.62 9.00
CA TYR A 793 64.39 3.21 9.20
C TYR A 793 65.17 2.63 10.38
N LYS A 794 64.52 1.75 11.18
CA LYS A 794 65.03 1.06 12.39
C LYS A 794 65.11 1.85 13.71
N GLN A 795 63.94 2.07 14.32
CA GLN A 795 63.72 1.59 15.71
C GLN A 795 62.24 1.20 15.92
N ARG A 796 61.70 0.29 15.10
CA ARG A 796 61.64 -1.15 15.42
C ARG A 796 61.36 -1.99 14.17
N ASN A 797 62.01 -3.17 14.01
CA ASN A 797 61.49 -4.45 13.48
C ASN A 797 62.60 -5.40 12.93
N LYS A 798 62.24 -6.71 12.83
CA LYS A 798 62.96 -7.93 12.34
C LYS A 798 63.37 -8.91 13.46
N LYS A 799 63.36 -10.25 13.31
CA LYS A 799 62.89 -11.25 12.28
C LYS A 799 62.71 -12.61 13.03
N PHE A 800 62.08 -13.72 12.60
CA PHE A 800 61.34 -14.20 11.40
C PHE A 800 59.88 -14.61 11.80
N PHE A 801 58.92 -15.14 11.00
CA PHE A 801 58.79 -15.70 9.63
C PHE A 801 59.02 -17.24 9.40
N MET A 802 58.09 -17.90 8.68
CA MET A 802 58.18 -19.25 8.05
C MET A 802 58.25 -20.50 8.98
N GLU A 803 57.91 -21.73 8.57
CA GLU A 803 57.61 -22.28 7.22
C GLU A 803 56.52 -23.40 7.20
N CYS A 804 56.29 -24.06 6.05
CA CYS A 804 55.18 -25.00 5.78
C CYS A 804 55.44 -26.49 6.10
N GLY A 805 54.39 -27.29 6.30
CA GLY A 805 54.46 -28.76 6.37
C GLY A 805 53.09 -29.47 6.27
N ARG A 806 53.02 -30.55 5.47
CA ARG A 806 51.83 -31.39 5.18
C ARG A 806 51.28 -32.14 6.42
N PHE A 807 49.97 -32.40 6.48
CA PHE A 807 49.36 -33.71 6.08
C PHE A 807 47.81 -33.72 6.21
N GLU A 808 47.15 -34.72 5.62
CA GLU A 808 45.78 -35.16 5.96
C GLU A 808 45.73 -35.66 7.43
N ASP A 809 44.62 -35.70 8.18
CA ASP A 809 43.35 -36.40 7.88
C ASP A 809 42.26 -36.10 8.96
N HIS A 810 41.05 -36.62 8.76
CA HIS A 810 40.01 -37.02 9.73
C HIS A 810 39.32 -36.01 10.69
N ASN A 811 38.08 -35.67 10.28
CA ASN A 811 36.81 -35.98 10.98
C ASN A 811 36.27 -35.17 12.19
N GLN A 812 35.00 -34.77 11.99
CA GLN A 812 33.86 -34.78 12.92
C GLN A 812 33.70 -33.74 14.05
N LYS A 813 32.51 -33.10 14.02
CA LYS A 813 31.60 -32.82 15.15
C LYS A 813 31.96 -31.67 16.13
N ASP A 814 31.01 -30.99 16.77
CA ASP A 814 29.53 -31.10 16.79
C ASP A 814 28.85 -29.70 16.85
N LEU A 815 27.52 -29.67 16.63
CA LEU A 815 26.60 -28.57 16.98
C LEU A 815 26.38 -28.57 18.54
N PRO A 816 25.72 -27.58 19.21
CA PRO A 816 24.93 -26.48 18.68
C PRO A 816 25.07 -25.11 19.38
N ILE A 817 24.24 -24.14 18.96
CA ILE A 817 23.90 -22.95 19.77
C ILE A 817 22.37 -22.84 19.83
N GLU A 818 21.80 -23.02 21.03
CA GLU A 818 20.44 -22.65 21.36
C GLU A 818 20.38 -21.27 22.04
N ILE A 819 19.29 -20.54 21.79
CA ILE A 819 18.52 -19.72 22.75
C ILE A 819 19.37 -18.79 23.67
N THR A 820 19.19 -17.46 23.59
CA THR A 820 18.01 -16.85 24.23
C THR A 820 17.52 -15.56 23.58
N LYS A 821 16.20 -15.46 23.42
CA LYS A 821 15.45 -14.23 23.08
C LYS A 821 15.66 -13.14 24.15
N LYS A 822 16.10 -11.93 23.76
CA LYS A 822 15.51 -10.68 24.30
C LYS A 822 15.90 -9.42 23.52
N LEU A 823 14.94 -8.50 23.48
CA LEU A 823 14.97 -7.14 22.91
C LEU A 823 14.98 -7.07 21.37
N LEU A 824 14.28 -6.05 20.87
CA LEU A 824 14.20 -5.61 19.46
C LEU A 824 13.53 -6.56 18.44
N SER A 825 12.60 -7.39 18.88
CA SER A 825 11.38 -7.62 18.09
C SER A 825 10.49 -6.37 18.17
N GLN A 826 10.75 -5.36 17.34
CA GLN A 826 9.87 -4.20 17.15
C GLN A 826 9.49 -4.08 15.67
N ASN A 827 8.29 -4.55 15.34
CA ASN A 827 7.67 -4.31 14.04
C ASN A 827 7.48 -2.80 13.85
N TYR A 828 7.63 -2.33 12.61
CA TYR A 828 7.26 -0.98 12.23
C TYR A 828 6.48 -0.98 10.90
N ASP A 829 5.22 -1.42 10.98
CA ASP A 829 4.21 -0.98 10.02
C ASP A 829 3.93 0.51 10.24
N SER A 830 4.08 1.32 9.18
CA SER A 830 3.27 2.52 8.95
C SER A 830 3.66 3.16 7.61
N GLU A 831 3.07 2.71 6.49
CA GLU A 831 3.07 3.50 5.26
C GLU A 831 1.88 4.48 5.28
N THR A 832 2.18 5.74 5.56
CA THR A 832 1.25 6.86 5.42
C THR A 832 0.91 7.10 3.96
N ASN A 833 -0.38 7.18 3.62
CA ASN A 833 -0.85 7.84 2.41
C ASN A 833 -1.71 9.05 2.79
N ASP A 834 -1.43 10.18 2.16
CA ASP A 834 -2.16 11.44 2.33
C ASP A 834 -2.34 12.08 0.94
N PRO A 835 -3.54 12.08 0.34
CA PRO A 835 -3.73 12.19 -1.11
C PRO A 835 -3.96 13.64 -1.62
N ILE A 836 -3.10 14.59 -1.24
CA ILE A 836 -3.09 15.94 -1.87
C ILE A 836 -2.43 15.93 -3.28
N ALA A 837 -1.80 14.81 -3.66
CA ALA A 837 -0.98 14.71 -4.87
C ALA A 837 -1.74 14.44 -6.20
N LEU A 838 -3.08 14.50 -6.26
CA LEU A 838 -3.86 13.91 -7.37
C LEU A 838 -4.79 14.83 -8.19
N THR A 839 -4.57 16.15 -8.18
CA THR A 839 -5.25 17.07 -9.14
C THR A 839 -4.34 18.12 -9.80
N LEU A 840 -3.02 18.08 -9.54
CA LEU A 840 -2.02 19.02 -10.10
C LEU A 840 -0.71 18.29 -10.51
N THR A 841 -0.80 17.14 -11.17
CA THR A 841 0.38 16.34 -11.58
C THR A 841 1.00 16.79 -12.91
N HIS A 842 0.16 17.07 -13.91
CA HIS A 842 0.56 17.23 -15.32
C HIS A 842 1.40 18.48 -15.66
N GLU A 843 1.64 19.39 -14.70
CA GLU A 843 2.34 20.65 -14.92
C GLU A 843 3.87 20.55 -14.70
N TYR A 844 4.32 19.67 -13.80
CA TYR A 844 5.74 19.52 -13.41
C TYR A 844 6.33 18.14 -13.75
N GLU A 845 5.53 17.21 -14.27
CA GLU A 845 6.00 15.89 -14.69
C GLU A 845 6.61 15.96 -16.10
N LEU A 846 7.92 15.71 -16.20
CA LEU A 846 8.68 15.82 -17.45
C LEU A 846 8.76 14.47 -18.15
N CYS A 847 8.57 14.46 -19.47
CA CYS A 847 8.85 13.27 -20.28
C CYS A 847 10.37 13.01 -20.32
N PRO A 848 10.87 11.85 -19.83
CA PRO A 848 12.31 11.59 -19.77
C PRO A 848 13.02 11.73 -21.11
N LYS A 849 12.34 11.41 -22.23
CA LYS A 849 12.89 11.53 -23.59
C LYS A 849 13.24 12.96 -24.03
N LEU A 850 12.76 13.98 -23.32
CA LEU A 850 13.07 15.39 -23.57
C LEU A 850 14.25 15.90 -22.74
N LEU A 851 14.75 15.11 -21.77
CA LEU A 851 15.85 15.46 -20.88
C LEU A 851 17.11 14.67 -21.27
N LYS A 852 18.14 15.36 -21.75
CA LYS A 852 19.45 14.74 -22.00
C LYS A 852 20.42 15.09 -20.87
N LEU A 853 21.05 14.08 -20.27
CA LEU A 853 22.12 14.29 -19.29
C LEU A 853 23.43 14.73 -19.97
N LYS A 854 24.25 15.46 -19.22
CA LYS A 854 25.63 15.83 -19.53
C LYS A 854 26.53 15.44 -18.33
N GLY A 855 27.72 16.03 -18.23
CA GLY A 855 28.69 15.76 -17.17
C GLY A 855 28.20 16.04 -15.73
N VAL A 856 28.93 15.49 -14.75
CA VAL A 856 28.63 15.66 -13.32
C VAL A 856 29.01 17.07 -12.86
N LEU A 857 28.09 17.75 -12.16
CA LEU A 857 28.31 19.04 -11.49
C LEU A 857 28.72 18.86 -10.02
N GLY A 858 28.31 17.77 -9.37
CA GLY A 858 28.66 17.48 -7.98
C GLY A 858 28.22 16.09 -7.50
N SER A 859 28.85 15.60 -6.43
CA SER A 859 28.62 14.25 -5.88
C SER A 859 28.65 14.29 -4.34
N GLY A 860 27.47 14.45 -3.72
CA GLY A 860 27.33 14.64 -2.28
C GLY A 860 26.97 13.37 -1.51
N ALA A 861 26.68 13.51 -0.20
CA ALA A 861 26.18 12.40 0.62
C ALA A 861 24.78 11.92 0.16
N TYR A 862 23.93 12.85 -0.28
CA TYR A 862 22.52 12.61 -0.60
C TYR A 862 22.23 12.31 -2.08
N GLY A 863 23.25 12.26 -2.95
CA GLY A 863 23.05 12.01 -4.38
C GLY A 863 24.20 12.48 -5.27
N VAL A 864 23.93 12.49 -6.57
CA VAL A 864 24.74 13.10 -7.64
C VAL A 864 23.92 14.18 -8.33
N VAL A 865 24.58 15.24 -8.79
CA VAL A 865 24.00 16.25 -9.67
C VAL A 865 24.74 16.20 -11.01
N ARG A 866 24.03 15.95 -12.11
CA ARG A 866 24.54 16.12 -13.49
C ARG A 866 23.98 17.42 -14.08
N LEU A 867 24.74 18.04 -14.98
CA LEU A 867 24.20 19.04 -15.91
C LEU A 867 23.28 18.30 -16.90
N GLY A 868 22.30 18.99 -17.47
CA GLY A 868 21.42 18.46 -18.49
C GLY A 868 20.92 19.53 -19.44
N SER A 869 20.25 19.11 -20.50
CA SER A 869 19.52 19.96 -21.43
C SER A 869 18.11 19.43 -21.64
N LEU A 870 17.13 20.28 -21.38
CA LEU A 870 15.69 19.98 -21.51
C LEU A 870 15.15 20.62 -22.79
N GLN A 871 14.50 19.83 -23.65
CA GLN A 871 13.82 20.30 -24.86
C GLN A 871 12.36 20.63 -24.55
N HIS A 872 11.95 21.86 -24.82
CA HIS A 872 10.57 22.34 -24.63
C HIS A 872 9.68 21.98 -25.82
N LYS A 873 8.35 22.01 -25.61
CA LYS A 873 7.35 21.81 -26.68
C LYS A 873 7.45 22.82 -27.84
N SER A 874 8.18 23.93 -27.63
CA SER A 874 8.51 24.96 -28.62
C SER A 874 9.84 24.72 -29.37
N ASN A 875 10.47 23.56 -29.21
CA ASN A 875 11.82 23.21 -29.68
C ASN A 875 12.99 24.04 -29.11
N ASN A 876 12.73 25.01 -28.23
CA ASN A 876 13.79 25.66 -27.45
C ASN A 876 14.43 24.66 -26.49
N ILE A 877 15.75 24.75 -26.30
CA ILE A 877 16.53 23.92 -25.37
C ILE A 877 17.03 24.80 -24.23
N THR A 878 16.81 24.37 -22.98
CA THR A 878 17.31 25.06 -21.78
C THR A 878 18.26 24.16 -21.01
N GLU A 879 19.35 24.72 -20.49
CA GLU A 879 20.24 24.00 -19.56
C GLU A 879 19.61 23.90 -18.16
N VAL A 880 19.76 22.74 -17.53
CA VAL A 880 19.13 22.38 -16.26
C VAL A 880 20.11 21.59 -15.40
N ALA A 881 19.99 21.68 -14.07
CA ALA A 881 20.69 20.79 -13.15
C ALA A 881 19.77 19.62 -12.78
N VAL A 882 20.33 18.42 -12.69
CA VAL A 882 19.59 17.15 -12.57
C VAL A 882 20.12 16.36 -11.38
N LYS A 883 19.37 16.33 -10.27
CA LYS A 883 19.71 15.61 -9.04
C LYS A 883 19.18 14.18 -9.10
N MET A 884 20.00 13.21 -8.69
CA MET A 884 19.71 11.77 -8.75
C MET A 884 20.28 11.03 -7.53
N LEU A 885 19.59 9.97 -7.08
CA LEU A 885 20.10 9.08 -6.02
C LEU A 885 21.24 8.17 -6.54
N LYS A 886 22.17 7.80 -5.64
CA LYS A 886 23.36 7.00 -5.97
C LYS A 886 23.02 5.52 -6.29
N GLY A 887 24.06 4.77 -6.67
CA GLY A 887 23.95 3.43 -7.24
C GLY A 887 24.03 2.26 -6.25
N ARG A 888 24.56 2.48 -5.04
CA ARG A 888 24.79 1.42 -4.03
C ARG A 888 24.09 1.80 -2.73
N SER A 889 23.28 0.87 -2.21
CA SER A 889 22.51 0.98 -0.95
C SER A 889 21.73 2.29 -0.78
N ASN A 890 20.57 2.39 -1.44
CA ASN A 890 19.55 3.40 -1.12
C ASN A 890 18.48 2.73 -0.25
N GLY A 891 18.27 3.19 0.99
CA GLY A 891 17.21 2.70 1.86
C GLY A 891 15.83 3.26 1.50
N LYS A 892 14.76 2.70 2.08
CA LYS A 892 13.42 3.31 2.01
C LYS A 892 13.43 4.77 2.50
N GLU A 893 14.26 5.08 3.50
CA GLU A 893 14.40 6.44 4.04
C GLU A 893 14.98 7.44 3.02
N ASP A 894 16.02 7.07 2.26
CA ASP A 894 16.63 7.96 1.25
C ASP A 894 15.62 8.30 0.14
N LEU A 895 14.91 7.28 -0.35
CA LEU A 895 13.86 7.46 -1.36
C LEU A 895 12.71 8.33 -0.83
N GLN A 896 12.31 8.14 0.43
CA GLN A 896 11.30 9.00 1.05
C GLN A 896 11.80 10.43 1.31
N ASN A 897 13.10 10.66 1.54
CA ASN A 897 13.64 12.01 1.76
C ASN A 897 13.79 12.76 0.42
N PHE A 898 14.18 12.06 -0.65
CA PHE A 898 14.21 12.60 -2.00
C PHE A 898 12.82 13.06 -2.49
N HIS A 899 11.76 12.27 -2.24
CA HIS A 899 10.38 12.69 -2.54
C HIS A 899 9.93 13.91 -1.71
N LYS A 900 10.36 14.03 -0.44
CA LYS A 900 10.07 15.22 0.38
C LYS A 900 10.74 16.47 -0.20
N GLU A 901 11.96 16.36 -0.72
CA GLU A 901 12.65 17.48 -1.38
C GLU A 901 11.86 18.00 -2.59
N ILE A 902 11.40 17.10 -3.48
CA ILE A 902 10.55 17.44 -4.63
C ILE A 902 9.26 18.17 -4.17
N LEU A 903 8.59 17.67 -3.13
CA LEU A 903 7.36 18.27 -2.61
C LEU A 903 7.59 19.66 -1.99
N ILE A 904 8.70 19.86 -1.27
CA ILE A 904 9.07 21.17 -0.70
C ILE A 904 9.36 22.17 -1.81
N MET A 905 10.14 21.79 -2.83
CA MET A 905 10.45 22.69 -3.94
C MET A 905 9.19 23.03 -4.77
N LYS A 906 8.23 22.11 -4.90
CA LYS A 906 6.93 22.39 -5.50
C LYS A 906 6.09 23.37 -4.67
N PHE A 907 6.10 23.26 -3.34
CA PHE A 907 5.37 24.16 -2.44
C PHE A 907 5.96 25.58 -2.42
N VAL A 908 7.29 25.71 -2.47
CA VAL A 908 7.99 27.00 -2.48
C VAL A 908 7.79 27.76 -3.81
N GLY A 909 7.64 27.04 -4.92
CA GLY A 909 7.41 27.63 -6.25
C GLY A 909 8.63 28.38 -6.80
N GLN A 910 8.39 29.30 -7.74
CA GLN A 910 9.44 30.13 -8.33
C GLN A 910 9.70 31.38 -7.48
N HIS A 911 10.95 31.61 -7.11
CA HIS A 911 11.39 32.81 -6.38
C HIS A 911 12.76 33.26 -6.90
N PRO A 912 13.03 34.57 -7.05
CA PRO A 912 14.32 35.06 -7.56
C PRO A 912 15.56 34.63 -6.77
N ASN A 913 15.39 34.08 -5.55
CA ASN A 913 16.48 33.67 -4.66
C ASN A 913 16.35 32.25 -4.09
N ILE A 914 15.52 31.41 -4.69
CA ILE A 914 15.59 29.96 -4.50
C ILE A 914 15.84 29.30 -5.84
N VAL A 915 16.60 28.20 -5.82
CA VAL A 915 16.73 27.31 -6.98
C VAL A 915 15.35 26.70 -7.24
N SER A 916 14.74 27.10 -8.35
CA SER A 916 13.36 26.78 -8.69
C SER A 916 13.24 25.38 -9.29
N LEU A 917 12.14 24.69 -8.96
CA LEU A 917 11.75 23.45 -9.60
C LEU A 917 11.38 23.71 -11.07
N ILE A 918 12.04 23.02 -12.00
CA ILE A 918 11.62 22.96 -13.42
C ILE A 918 10.72 21.75 -13.64
N GLY A 919 10.98 20.65 -12.94
CA GLY A 919 10.09 19.49 -12.91
C GLY A 919 10.74 18.27 -12.29
N PHE A 920 10.07 17.13 -12.39
CA PHE A 920 10.60 15.84 -11.98
C PHE A 920 10.18 14.76 -12.99
N CYS A 921 10.89 13.65 -13.01
CA CYS A 921 10.52 12.48 -13.81
C CYS A 921 11.06 11.19 -13.18
N ASN A 922 10.53 10.04 -13.59
CA ASN A 922 11.12 8.76 -13.27
C ASN A 922 12.01 8.30 -14.43
N MET A 923 13.26 7.97 -14.13
CA MET A 923 14.26 7.49 -15.08
C MET A 923 14.94 6.26 -14.47
N TYR A 924 14.89 5.13 -15.17
CA TYR A 924 15.42 3.84 -14.69
C TYR A 924 14.83 3.40 -13.32
N ASN A 925 13.52 3.58 -13.13
CA ASN A 925 12.79 3.38 -11.87
C ASN A 925 13.39 4.12 -10.65
N LYS A 926 14.13 5.22 -10.89
CA LYS A 926 14.57 6.17 -9.85
C LYS A 926 13.94 7.54 -10.09
N PRO A 927 13.51 8.26 -9.02
CA PRO A 927 13.06 9.63 -9.16
C PRO A 927 14.23 10.55 -9.51
N VAL A 928 13.96 11.52 -10.36
CA VAL A 928 14.91 12.52 -10.86
C VAL A 928 14.31 13.90 -10.65
N LEU A 929 15.07 14.78 -10.00
CA LEU A 929 14.69 16.16 -9.70
C LEU A 929 15.40 17.10 -10.68
N VAL A 930 14.64 17.85 -11.47
CA VAL A 930 15.13 18.78 -12.49
C VAL A 930 14.89 20.21 -12.04
N ILE A 931 15.99 20.96 -11.91
CA ILE A 931 16.04 22.28 -11.30
C ILE A 931 16.82 23.24 -12.21
N GLU A 932 16.68 24.55 -11.97
CA GLU A 932 17.43 25.54 -12.74
C GLU A 932 18.95 25.40 -12.56
N TYR A 933 19.71 25.68 -13.62
CA TYR A 933 21.17 25.59 -13.61
C TYR A 933 21.83 26.90 -13.20
N CYS A 934 22.47 26.91 -12.03
CA CYS A 934 23.27 28.03 -11.54
C CYS A 934 24.72 27.90 -12.02
N CYS A 935 25.03 28.52 -13.17
CA CYS A 935 26.27 28.33 -13.91
C CYS A 935 27.57 28.83 -13.24
N LYS A 936 27.52 29.50 -12.09
CA LYS A 936 28.70 29.97 -11.34
C LYS A 936 29.01 29.14 -10.07
N GLY A 937 28.36 27.97 -9.92
CA GLY A 937 28.65 27.02 -8.84
C GLY A 937 28.07 27.41 -7.48
N ASP A 938 28.57 26.78 -6.42
CA ASP A 938 28.19 27.09 -5.02
C ASP A 938 28.92 28.32 -4.48
N LEU A 939 28.37 28.97 -3.44
CA LEU A 939 28.87 30.23 -2.92
C LEU A 939 30.20 30.08 -2.16
N GLN A 940 30.55 28.89 -1.62
CA GLN A 940 31.86 28.69 -0.99
C GLN A 940 32.97 28.61 -2.04
N THR A 941 32.75 27.84 -3.12
CA THR A 941 33.66 27.81 -4.27
C THR A 941 33.69 29.18 -4.97
N TYR A 942 32.52 29.77 -5.22
CA TYR A 942 32.39 31.09 -5.83
C TYR A 942 33.17 32.12 -5.03
N LEU A 943 32.92 32.32 -3.72
CA LEU A 943 33.62 33.32 -2.89
C LEU A 943 35.14 33.17 -2.93
N ARG A 944 35.67 31.94 -2.93
CA ARG A 944 37.11 31.68 -3.03
C ARG A 944 37.68 32.09 -4.40
N THR A 945 36.94 31.84 -5.48
CA THR A 945 37.28 32.35 -6.83
C THR A 945 37.04 33.87 -6.95
N VAL A 946 36.09 34.40 -6.17
CA VAL A 946 35.59 35.78 -6.16
C VAL A 946 36.31 36.70 -5.17
N SER A 947 37.36 36.18 -4.55
CA SER A 947 38.54 36.99 -4.22
C SER A 947 39.04 37.82 -5.42
N ASN A 948 38.62 37.49 -6.66
CA ASN A 948 38.86 38.28 -7.87
C ASN A 948 37.64 39.04 -8.45
N GLU A 949 36.35 38.76 -8.13
CA GLU A 949 35.19 39.32 -8.90
C GLU A 949 33.78 39.35 -8.21
N PHE A 950 33.40 40.48 -7.61
CA PHE A 950 32.44 40.69 -6.49
C PHE A 950 30.88 40.62 -6.73
N LEU A 951 30.13 40.04 -5.76
CA LEU A 951 28.74 40.29 -5.23
C LEU A 951 27.35 40.14 -5.96
N SER A 952 26.33 39.75 -5.14
CA SER A 952 24.89 40.21 -5.03
C SER A 952 23.72 39.44 -5.72
N SER A 953 22.55 39.10 -5.09
CA SER A 953 22.07 39.08 -3.67
C SER A 953 20.64 38.44 -3.50
N LYS A 954 20.22 38.16 -2.23
CA LYS A 954 18.86 37.88 -1.64
C LYS A 954 18.48 36.41 -1.23
N ARG A 955 17.29 36.14 -0.62
CA ARG A 955 17.10 35.17 0.51
C ARG A 955 15.77 34.34 0.57
N ILE A 956 15.81 33.14 1.19
CA ILE A 956 14.73 32.35 1.90
C ILE A 956 15.37 31.59 3.11
N VAL A 957 14.68 30.69 3.83
CA VAL A 957 15.10 29.97 5.08
C VAL A 957 15.28 28.45 4.82
N HIS A 958 16.24 27.75 5.46
CA HIS A 958 16.77 26.48 4.91
C HIS A 958 16.95 25.24 5.84
N ARG A 959 17.23 25.42 7.13
CA ARG A 959 17.66 24.42 8.13
C ARG A 959 19.08 23.84 8.00
N ASP A 960 19.70 23.78 6.82
CA ASP A 960 21.16 23.66 6.67
C ASP A 960 21.71 24.85 5.86
N LEU A 961 21.75 26.02 6.49
CA LEU A 961 22.23 27.25 5.84
C LEU A 961 23.73 27.43 6.08
N ALA A 962 24.52 27.24 5.02
CA ALA A 962 25.97 27.37 4.98
C ALA A 962 26.40 27.81 3.56
N ALA A 963 27.61 28.35 3.40
CA ALA A 963 28.07 28.87 2.09
C ALA A 963 28.01 27.83 0.95
N ARG A 964 28.33 26.57 1.24
CA ARG A 964 28.23 25.43 0.29
C ARG A 964 26.81 25.13 -0.26
N ASN A 965 25.75 25.63 0.39
CA ASN A 965 24.35 25.31 0.06
C ASN A 965 23.61 26.50 -0.59
N ILE A 966 24.37 27.46 -1.12
CA ILE A 966 23.86 28.60 -1.90
C ILE A 966 24.55 28.52 -3.27
N LEU A 967 23.81 28.66 -4.37
CA LEU A 967 24.36 28.69 -5.72
C LEU A 967 24.32 30.09 -6.32
N VAL A 968 25.10 30.31 -7.39
CA VAL A 968 25.23 31.61 -8.05
C VAL A 968 24.87 31.52 -9.54
N CYS A 969 23.96 32.39 -10.00
CA CYS A 969 23.56 32.51 -11.40
C CYS A 969 24.46 33.51 -12.16
N ALA A 970 24.35 33.55 -13.50
CA ALA A 970 25.16 34.39 -14.39
C ALA A 970 25.29 35.85 -13.89
N ASP A 971 24.17 36.48 -13.54
CA ASP A 971 24.09 37.88 -13.09
C ASP A 971 24.54 38.11 -11.63
N ARG A 972 25.26 37.15 -11.03
CA ARG A 972 25.69 37.08 -9.62
C ARG A 972 24.57 36.88 -8.59
N ILE A 973 23.31 36.85 -9.04
CA ILE A 973 22.13 36.52 -8.24
C ILE A 973 22.38 35.21 -7.48
N VAL A 974 22.31 35.27 -6.14
CA VAL A 974 22.47 34.11 -5.27
C VAL A 974 21.13 33.43 -5.00
N LYS A 975 21.11 32.10 -4.99
CA LYS A 975 19.93 31.26 -4.81
C LYS A 975 20.19 30.16 -3.79
N ILE A 976 19.27 29.93 -2.86
CA ILE A 976 19.41 28.87 -1.84
C ILE A 976 19.02 27.50 -2.44
N SER A 977 19.74 26.44 -2.03
CA SER A 977 19.67 25.09 -2.60
C SER A 977 19.92 23.96 -1.59
N ASP A 978 19.52 22.73 -1.94
CA ASP A 978 19.67 21.47 -1.15
C ASP A 978 18.70 21.31 0.03
N PHE A 979 17.39 21.34 -0.27
CA PHE A 979 16.29 21.27 0.71
C PHE A 979 16.11 19.88 1.38
N GLY A 980 17.06 18.96 1.24
CA GLY A 980 16.96 17.58 1.74
C GLY A 980 16.79 17.43 3.26
N LEU A 981 17.04 18.50 4.03
CA LEU A 981 16.83 18.58 5.48
C LEU A 981 15.74 19.58 5.90
N SER A 982 15.15 20.32 4.94
CA SER A 982 14.08 21.30 5.20
C SER A 982 12.74 20.61 5.48
N ARG A 983 11.85 21.27 6.23
CA ARG A 983 10.43 20.85 6.43
C ARG A 983 9.55 22.07 6.74
N ASP A 984 8.24 21.87 6.66
CA ASP A 984 7.21 22.79 7.15
C ASP A 984 7.27 22.96 8.70
N VAL A 985 6.61 24.00 9.22
CA VAL A 985 6.51 24.44 10.62
C VAL A 985 5.05 24.74 11.03
N TYR A 986 4.08 24.80 10.09
CA TYR A 986 2.79 25.48 10.28
C TYR A 986 1.77 24.88 11.29
N GLN A 987 2.08 23.80 12.01
CA GLN A 987 1.16 23.22 13.02
C GLN A 987 1.71 23.20 14.46
N GLU A 988 3.02 23.04 14.67
CA GLU A 988 3.65 23.21 16.00
C GLU A 988 5.01 23.89 15.86
N ASN A 989 5.25 24.96 16.65
CA ASN A 989 6.48 25.78 16.60
C ASN A 989 7.77 25.06 17.10
N LEU A 990 7.75 23.74 17.27
CA LEU A 990 8.82 22.94 17.87
C LEU A 990 8.95 21.57 17.19
N TYR A 991 9.87 21.44 16.24
CA TYR A 991 10.23 20.13 15.67
C TYR A 991 11.30 19.43 16.54
N ARG A 992 11.19 18.09 16.68
CA ARG A 992 12.18 17.24 17.38
C ARG A 992 12.60 16.02 16.55
N LYS A 993 13.89 15.91 16.22
CA LYS A 993 14.44 14.81 15.40
C LYS A 993 14.42 13.46 16.13
N LYS A 994 14.17 12.37 15.40
CA LYS A 994 14.49 10.98 15.77
C LYS A 994 15.42 10.42 14.67
N GLY A 995 16.58 9.84 15.02
CA GLY A 995 17.50 9.18 14.09
C GLY A 995 18.89 9.82 13.92
N ASP A 996 19.89 9.00 13.64
CA ASP A 996 21.33 9.31 13.81
C ASP A 996 22.06 9.86 12.57
N GLY A 997 21.35 10.20 11.49
CA GLY A 997 21.96 10.78 10.28
C GLY A 997 22.83 12.01 10.59
N LYS A 998 24.03 12.07 9.99
CA LYS A 998 25.09 13.06 10.24
C LYS A 998 24.56 14.52 10.20
N LEU A 999 25.03 15.36 11.14
CA LEU A 999 24.58 16.75 11.30
C LEU A 999 25.72 17.77 11.18
N PRO A 1000 25.47 18.99 10.66
CA PRO A 1000 26.47 20.04 10.46
C PRO A 1000 26.74 20.81 11.77
N LEU A 1001 27.32 20.13 12.77
CA LEU A 1001 27.41 20.60 14.17
C LEU A 1001 27.93 22.03 14.36
N LYS A 1002 28.83 22.51 13.49
CA LYS A 1002 29.40 23.87 13.58
C LYS A 1002 28.42 25.00 13.21
N TRP A 1003 27.37 24.72 12.43
CA TRP A 1003 26.37 25.72 12.02
C TRP A 1003 25.14 25.75 12.93
N MET A 1004 24.93 24.72 13.75
CA MET A 1004 23.71 24.53 14.52
C MET A 1004 23.62 25.43 15.76
N ALA A 1005 22.41 25.93 16.03
CA ALA A 1005 22.08 26.65 17.26
C ALA A 1005 22.18 25.76 18.52
N ILE A 1006 22.39 26.38 19.69
CA ILE A 1006 22.56 25.65 20.97
C ILE A 1006 21.35 24.75 21.27
N GLU A 1007 20.12 25.22 21.05
CA GLU A 1007 18.89 24.45 21.29
C GLU A 1007 18.73 23.26 20.32
N ALA A 1008 19.22 23.39 19.08
CA ALA A 1008 19.26 22.30 18.12
C ALA A 1008 20.32 21.24 18.51
N LEU A 1009 21.52 21.68 18.91
CA LEU A 1009 22.58 20.81 19.41
C LEU A 1009 22.22 20.06 20.71
N THR A 1010 21.40 20.66 21.59
CA THR A 1010 21.13 20.12 22.93
C THR A 1010 19.81 19.39 23.08
N HIS A 1011 18.73 19.90 22.47
CA HIS A 1011 17.37 19.38 22.67
C HIS A 1011 16.77 18.81 21.37
N GLN A 1012 17.50 18.90 20.26
CA GLN A 1012 17.04 18.65 18.88
C GLN A 1012 15.84 19.53 18.49
N ILE A 1013 15.78 20.75 19.03
CA ILE A 1013 14.72 21.74 18.75
C ILE A 1013 15.14 22.63 17.57
N TYR A 1014 14.28 22.72 16.55
CA TYR A 1014 14.50 23.53 15.35
C TYR A 1014 13.36 24.53 15.16
N THR A 1015 13.71 25.79 14.91
CA THR A 1015 12.81 26.95 14.76
C THR A 1015 13.38 27.98 13.78
N THR A 1016 12.59 28.96 13.35
CA THR A 1016 13.08 30.12 12.57
C THR A 1016 14.23 30.88 13.27
N TYR A 1017 14.25 30.92 14.60
CA TYR A 1017 15.35 31.49 15.38
C TYR A 1017 16.62 30.62 15.36
N SER A 1018 16.50 29.32 15.12
CA SER A 1018 17.67 28.45 14.90
C SER A 1018 18.28 28.65 13.51
N ASP A 1019 17.48 28.94 12.49
CA ASP A 1019 17.97 29.39 11.18
C ASP A 1019 18.65 30.76 11.24
N VAL A 1020 18.17 31.68 12.09
CA VAL A 1020 18.84 32.97 12.33
C VAL A 1020 20.26 32.77 12.88
N TRP A 1021 20.47 31.80 13.78
CA TRP A 1021 21.80 31.45 14.26
C TRP A 1021 22.71 30.99 13.10
N SER A 1022 22.22 30.07 12.26
CA SER A 1022 22.94 29.60 11.07
C SER A 1022 23.24 30.73 10.09
N PHE A 1023 22.33 31.70 9.94
CA PHE A 1023 22.56 32.92 9.14
C PHE A 1023 23.68 33.81 9.72
N GLY A 1024 23.82 33.88 11.04
CA GLY A 1024 24.98 34.51 11.68
C GLY A 1024 26.30 33.82 11.33
N ILE A 1025 26.30 32.47 11.30
CA ILE A 1025 27.47 31.69 10.86
C ILE A 1025 27.75 31.91 9.36
N LEU A 1026 26.72 31.93 8.51
CA LEU A 1026 26.85 32.24 7.07
C LEU A 1026 27.43 33.64 6.84
N LEU A 1027 27.00 34.66 7.60
CA LEU A 1027 27.60 36.00 7.51
C LEU A 1027 29.09 35.95 7.85
N TRP A 1028 29.48 35.20 8.89
CA TRP A 1028 30.89 34.99 9.24
C TRP A 1028 31.65 34.26 8.11
N GLU A 1029 31.07 33.24 7.48
CA GLU A 1029 31.66 32.58 6.29
C GLU A 1029 31.83 33.56 5.12
N ILE A 1030 30.90 34.48 4.90
CA ILE A 1030 30.96 35.46 3.79
C ILE A 1030 32.10 36.46 4.01
N VAL A 1031 32.21 37.07 5.20
CA VAL A 1031 33.27 38.07 5.48
C VAL A 1031 34.66 37.45 5.68
N THR A 1032 34.75 36.12 5.79
CA THR A 1032 36.00 35.35 5.82
C THR A 1032 36.28 34.59 4.52
N MET A 1033 35.63 34.99 3.41
CA MET A 1033 35.84 34.45 2.05
C MET A 1033 35.70 32.91 1.97
N GLY A 1034 34.79 32.34 2.77
CA GLY A 1034 34.49 30.91 2.83
C GLY A 1034 35.42 30.11 3.75
N ALA A 1035 36.03 30.73 4.77
CA ALA A 1035 36.78 30.02 5.81
C ALA A 1035 35.89 29.08 6.65
N LEU A 1036 36.50 28.13 7.36
CA LEU A 1036 35.78 27.16 8.20
C LEU A 1036 35.37 27.80 9.54
N PRO A 1037 34.07 27.83 9.91
CA PRO A 1037 33.63 28.32 11.22
C PRO A 1037 34.30 27.59 12.38
N TYR A 1038 34.52 28.31 13.48
CA TYR A 1038 35.27 27.85 14.67
C TYR A 1038 36.60 27.18 14.24
N PRO A 1039 37.56 27.94 13.68
CA PRO A 1039 38.85 27.39 13.26
C PRO A 1039 39.54 26.65 14.42
N GLU A 1040 40.30 25.60 14.10
CA GLU A 1040 41.00 24.68 15.03
C GLU A 1040 40.09 23.88 16.00
N ILE A 1041 38.88 24.35 16.31
CA ILE A 1041 37.93 23.64 17.19
C ILE A 1041 37.31 22.45 16.45
N SER A 1042 37.46 21.25 17.03
CA SER A 1042 36.79 20.04 16.52
C SER A 1042 35.27 20.11 16.73
N SER A 1043 34.51 19.54 15.79
CA SER A 1043 33.03 19.63 15.77
C SER A 1043 32.35 19.13 17.07
N ASN A 1044 32.97 18.17 17.77
CA ASN A 1044 32.46 17.63 19.03
C ASN A 1044 32.73 18.56 20.23
N ALA A 1045 33.72 19.45 20.15
CA ALA A 1045 34.04 20.41 21.22
C ALA A 1045 33.16 21.67 21.18
N VAL A 1046 32.60 22.03 20.01
CA VAL A 1046 31.82 23.26 19.80
C VAL A 1046 30.69 23.43 20.81
N LEU A 1047 29.94 22.36 21.14
CA LEU A 1047 28.85 22.47 22.12
C LEU A 1047 29.34 22.82 23.55
N LYS A 1048 30.52 22.33 23.95
CA LYS A 1048 31.10 22.67 25.26
C LYS A 1048 31.53 24.15 25.29
N LEU A 1049 32.12 24.62 24.20
CA LEU A 1049 32.58 26.00 24.01
C LEU A 1049 31.41 27.00 23.95
N LEU A 1050 30.36 26.71 23.18
CA LEU A 1050 29.16 27.55 23.11
C LEU A 1050 28.43 27.66 24.46
N LYS A 1051 28.49 26.62 25.30
CA LYS A 1051 27.94 26.59 26.66
C LYS A 1051 28.74 27.41 27.67
N SER A 1052 30.03 27.68 27.44
CA SER A 1052 30.81 28.61 28.29
C SER A 1052 30.62 30.09 27.91
N GLY A 1053 29.69 30.39 26.99
CA GLY A 1053 29.40 31.75 26.53
C GLY A 1053 30.21 32.21 25.32
N TYR A 1054 31.23 31.46 24.88
CA TYR A 1054 32.09 31.83 23.75
C TYR A 1054 31.30 32.05 22.46
N ARG A 1055 31.72 33.04 21.67
CA ARG A 1055 31.30 33.31 20.29
C ARG A 1055 32.54 33.57 19.45
N MET A 1056 32.44 33.33 18.14
CA MET A 1056 33.55 33.64 17.23
C MET A 1056 33.82 35.14 17.25
N GLU A 1057 35.09 35.50 17.27
CA GLU A 1057 35.55 36.89 17.31
C GLU A 1057 35.25 37.62 15.99
N GLN A 1058 35.34 38.95 16.03
CA GLN A 1058 35.12 39.81 14.87
C GLN A 1058 36.18 39.53 13.80
N PRO A 1059 35.80 39.11 12.57
CA PRO A 1059 36.74 39.00 11.47
C PRO A 1059 37.33 40.37 11.15
N LEU A 1060 38.65 40.43 10.90
CA LEU A 1060 39.42 41.66 10.69
C LEU A 1060 38.72 42.65 9.73
N ASN A 1061 38.18 42.11 8.63
CA ASN A 1061 37.62 42.89 7.52
C ASN A 1061 36.16 43.29 7.73
N CYS A 1062 35.52 42.87 8.84
CA CYS A 1062 34.11 43.09 9.12
C CYS A 1062 33.91 44.37 9.93
N SER A 1063 33.04 45.28 9.50
CA SER A 1063 32.66 46.44 10.31
C SER A 1063 31.99 46.04 11.63
N ILE A 1064 32.10 46.89 12.65
CA ILE A 1064 31.53 46.64 13.97
C ILE A 1064 30.00 46.54 13.94
N GLU A 1065 29.33 47.26 13.03
CA GLU A 1065 27.88 47.20 12.83
C GLU A 1065 27.45 45.86 12.22
N LEU A 1066 28.21 45.36 11.23
CA LEU A 1066 27.96 44.06 10.62
C LEU A 1066 28.26 42.92 11.59
N TYR A 1067 29.32 43.04 12.40
CA TYR A 1067 29.63 42.08 13.47
C TYR A 1067 28.57 42.11 14.58
N ASN A 1068 28.06 43.28 14.98
CA ASN A 1068 26.93 43.38 15.92
C ASN A 1068 25.68 42.66 15.40
N ILE A 1069 25.42 42.67 14.09
CA ILE A 1069 24.37 41.85 13.47
C ILE A 1069 24.67 40.36 13.65
N MET A 1070 25.88 39.87 13.31
CA MET A 1070 26.28 38.47 13.52
C MET A 1070 26.14 38.04 14.99
N PHE A 1071 26.64 38.85 15.92
CA PHE A 1071 26.63 38.58 17.35
C PHE A 1071 25.19 38.51 17.90
N SER A 1072 24.29 39.37 17.41
CA SER A 1072 22.87 39.31 17.76
C SER A 1072 22.18 38.02 17.30
N CYS A 1073 22.58 37.45 16.16
CA CYS A 1073 22.11 36.14 15.70
C CYS A 1073 22.51 35.00 16.63
N TRP A 1074 23.63 35.14 17.36
CA TRP A 1074 24.14 34.11 18.26
C TRP A 1074 23.70 34.26 19.73
N ASN A 1075 22.60 34.98 19.99
CA ASN A 1075 22.04 35.08 21.34
C ASN A 1075 21.69 33.69 21.90
N VAL A 1076 22.00 33.44 23.19
CA VAL A 1076 21.68 32.18 23.89
C VAL A 1076 20.17 31.94 23.91
N ARG A 1077 19.35 32.98 24.07
CA ARG A 1077 17.89 32.89 24.06
C ARG A 1077 17.38 33.03 22.62
N PRO A 1078 16.68 32.03 22.03
CA PRO A 1078 16.25 32.10 20.64
C PRO A 1078 15.39 33.32 20.31
N GLN A 1079 14.39 33.62 21.14
CA GLN A 1079 13.51 34.79 20.97
C GLN A 1079 14.22 36.16 21.18
N SER A 1080 15.48 36.17 21.62
CA SER A 1080 16.30 37.37 21.75
C SER A 1080 17.29 37.54 20.58
N ARG A 1081 17.13 36.73 19.52
CA ARG A 1081 17.78 36.91 18.21
C ARG A 1081 16.85 37.72 17.29
N PRO A 1082 17.38 38.52 16.36
CA PRO A 1082 16.54 39.28 15.42
C PRO A 1082 15.78 38.36 14.45
N THR A 1083 14.62 38.79 13.97
CA THR A 1083 13.90 38.08 12.89
C THR A 1083 14.58 38.31 11.53
N PHE A 1084 14.32 37.45 10.54
CA PHE A 1084 14.81 37.67 9.18
C PHE A 1084 14.35 39.00 8.55
N THR A 1085 13.21 39.55 9.00
CA THR A 1085 12.75 40.90 8.63
C THR A 1085 13.63 41.98 9.24
N GLN A 1086 13.93 41.90 10.54
CA GLN A 1086 14.86 42.83 11.22
C GLN A 1086 16.29 42.73 10.65
N LEU A 1087 16.74 41.52 10.29
CA LEU A 1087 18.00 41.30 9.55
C LEU A 1087 17.95 41.80 8.11
N LYS A 1088 16.77 41.92 7.50
CA LYS A 1088 16.61 42.60 6.21
C LYS A 1088 16.78 44.10 6.39
N GLU A 1089 16.01 44.70 7.29
CA GLU A 1089 16.07 46.14 7.58
C GLU A 1089 17.45 46.60 8.05
N GLY A 1090 18.15 45.83 8.90
CA GLY A 1090 19.49 46.16 9.37
C GLY A 1090 20.53 46.14 8.25
N LEU A 1091 20.52 45.11 7.40
CA LEU A 1091 21.45 45.00 6.27
C LEU A 1091 21.10 46.00 5.14
N ASP A 1092 19.81 46.21 4.86
CA ASP A 1092 19.36 47.24 3.91
C ASP A 1092 19.76 48.65 4.37
N LYS A 1093 19.72 48.95 5.68
CA LYS A 1093 20.23 50.20 6.25
C LYS A 1093 21.75 50.33 6.08
N LEU A 1094 22.53 49.28 6.37
CA LEU A 1094 23.99 49.33 6.16
C LEU A 1094 24.34 49.59 4.69
N LEU A 1095 23.61 48.98 3.76
CA LEU A 1095 23.73 49.21 2.32
C LEU A 1095 23.30 50.63 1.90
N SER A 1096 22.28 51.22 2.53
CA SER A 1096 21.81 52.58 2.19
C SER A 1096 22.65 53.71 2.80
N TYR A 1097 23.33 53.49 3.92
CA TYR A 1097 24.20 54.48 4.56
C TYR A 1097 25.63 54.50 3.98
N HIS A 1098 26.10 53.42 3.36
CA HIS A 1098 27.49 53.27 2.90
C HIS A 1098 27.62 53.08 1.39
N SER A 1099 27.30 54.14 0.62
CA SER A 1099 27.51 54.26 -0.83
C SER A 1099 28.99 54.30 -1.28
N GLY A 1100 29.89 53.63 -0.55
CA GLY A 1100 31.34 53.74 -0.67
C GLY A 1100 32.10 52.68 0.14
N ASN A 1101 31.68 51.41 0.03
CA ASN A 1101 32.41 50.19 0.42
C ASN A 1101 32.91 50.01 1.88
N LYS A 1102 32.67 50.93 2.82
CA LYS A 1102 33.25 50.89 4.19
C LYS A 1102 32.76 49.79 5.15
N TYR A 1103 31.91 48.84 4.72
CA TYR A 1103 31.47 47.73 5.58
C TYR A 1103 32.31 46.44 5.44
N LEU A 1104 33.19 46.40 4.43
CA LEU A 1104 34.17 45.34 4.17
C LEU A 1104 35.50 45.97 3.74
N ASN A 1105 36.54 45.90 4.57
CA ASN A 1105 37.86 46.40 4.17
C ASN A 1105 38.67 45.31 3.47
N ILE A 1106 38.63 45.30 2.13
CA ILE A 1106 39.33 44.28 1.32
C ILE A 1106 40.81 44.64 1.15
N ASP A 1107 41.17 45.92 1.23
CA ASP A 1107 42.55 46.40 1.01
C ASP A 1107 43.51 45.93 2.12
N GLU A 1108 43.03 45.78 3.36
CA GLU A 1108 43.80 45.18 4.46
C GLU A 1108 44.06 43.67 4.24
N ILE A 1109 43.12 42.90 3.66
CA ILE A 1109 43.34 41.49 3.29
C ILE A 1109 44.48 41.38 2.28
N LEU A 1110 44.45 42.23 1.25
CA LEU A 1110 45.44 42.21 0.18
C LEU A 1110 46.83 42.61 0.71
N TYR A 1111 46.88 43.51 1.69
CA TYR A 1111 48.13 43.89 2.37
C TYR A 1111 48.68 42.77 3.26
N GLU A 1112 47.85 42.16 4.12
CA GLU A 1112 48.28 41.03 4.97
C GLU A 1112 48.68 39.79 4.16
N ALA A 1113 47.96 39.47 3.09
CA ALA A 1113 48.31 38.37 2.19
C ALA A 1113 49.63 38.60 1.44
N GLN A 1114 49.89 39.84 1.00
CA GLN A 1114 51.18 40.21 0.40
C GLN A 1114 52.32 40.16 1.42
N GLU A 1115 52.11 40.67 2.63
CA GLU A 1115 53.17 40.71 3.65
C GLU A 1115 53.46 39.30 4.22
N GLN A 1116 52.46 38.40 4.32
CA GLN A 1116 52.71 36.97 4.60
C GLN A 1116 53.56 36.32 3.51
N TYR A 1117 53.27 36.56 2.23
CA TYR A 1117 54.09 36.07 1.11
C TYR A 1117 55.54 36.59 1.24
N ARG A 1118 55.69 37.88 1.56
CA ARG A 1118 56.98 38.56 1.73
C ARG A 1118 57.77 38.13 2.97
N ILE A 1119 57.09 37.59 3.98
CA ILE A 1119 57.70 36.96 5.17
C ILE A 1119 58.12 35.51 4.84
N SER A 1120 57.48 34.84 3.88
CA SER A 1120 57.88 33.49 3.43
C SER A 1120 59.08 33.47 2.45
N GLU A 1121 59.51 34.63 1.94
CA GLU A 1121 60.73 34.80 1.13
C GLU A 1121 61.95 35.29 1.96
N LYS A 1122 61.96 35.10 3.29
CA LYS A 1122 63.05 35.49 4.21
C LYS A 1122 63.38 34.44 5.26
#